data_AF-A0A1G1F3I9-F1
#
_entry.id   AF-A0A1G1F3I9-F1
#
_cell.length_a   1.000
_cell.length_b   1.000
_cell.length_c   1.000
_cell.angle_alpha   90.00
_cell.angle_beta   90.00
_cell.angle_gamma   90.00
#
_symmetry.space_group_name_H-M   'P 1'
#
loop_
_entity.id
_entity.type
_entity.pdbx_description
1 polymer ?
#
loop_
_entity_poly.entity_id
_entity_poly.type
_entity_poly.pdbx_seq_one_letter_code
_entity_poly.pdbx_strand_id
1 'polypeptide(L)'
;MERNSNPNLFRRFQTSEIILHWVNAIPFLLLLLSGGLMIYARFSDISGETLNLMRFFHRTVAAIWSIAMGITFFFIGPRLNLSNLREFFGLGYDDAKWMFLAVKAIIDHKVEIPPAGKFNTGQKVNSLLVFFYVIAFTVTGAIMWFFGTILLAWYLHAALFFMAVTTVGGHLYLSFINPSTRVGLWGIFHGWVPKSYIAHHHSLTLGYKREKVVEGVYAQQRKEDPKEKKLESSMFMSAEVVILLMTVVLGIVGFGVFKKGATLGKEFNSIIRPSQLSRAHQLKELNKCTACHEYTGELKDEKCMECHKLVKKRREEKLGYHGNSKGKCIKCHREHPAEALGKIIKFEKEEFNHNEALFKLEGKHAEIKECEKCHKGRPKGAPEGLYVGMKFELCTDCHKDPHNNGLGSKCETCHSAVGWKGKDLKFDHNKDSKYRLEGKHASIKCVDCHKPTKQGSTDMSTAVFKGFKYDLCTSCHKDPHNNDLGSKCESCHNYSSWKGKDLKFDHNRDSKYRLEGKHDKIKCVDCHKPRPANAALGTAQFRNMKFKLCTDCHKDPHNNELGSKCEQCHNYASWKDKDVKFDHNKDSKYKLEGKHDKIKCVDCHKPRPANAALGTAILRGLKFKLCTDCHKDPHGSELESNCLQCHNYASWKGKDVKFDHNRDSKYKLEGKHEKVKCGDCHKKNPNAAPGEASFKVAKFKLCGDCHKDPHKGVFGASCEYCHHLADWKKKKGK
;
A
#
# COMPACT_ATOMS: atom_id res chain seq x y z
N MET A 1 2.42 -69.52 59.20
CA MET A 1 1.21 -70.36 59.32
C MET A 1 0.37 -69.82 60.46
N GLU A 2 -0.59 -68.93 60.20
CA GLU A 2 -1.56 -68.52 61.22
C GLU A 2 -2.63 -69.61 61.35
N ARG A 3 -2.73 -70.21 62.55
CA ARG A 3 -3.65 -71.31 62.88
C ARG A 3 -5.07 -70.76 63.03
N ASN A 4 -5.94 -71.11 62.10
CA ASN A 4 -7.37 -71.12 62.39
C ASN A 4 -7.68 -72.40 63.19
N SER A 5 -8.40 -72.27 64.32
CA SER A 5 -8.64 -73.32 65.32
C SER A 5 -9.72 -74.35 64.93
N ASN A 6 -10.29 -74.24 63.73
CA ASN A 6 -11.30 -75.19 63.24
C ASN A 6 -10.65 -76.39 62.52
N PRO A 7 -10.71 -77.61 63.09
CA PRO A 7 -10.09 -78.81 62.51
C PRO A 7 -10.70 -79.24 61.17
N ASN A 8 -11.87 -78.72 60.79
CA ASN A 8 -12.57 -79.08 59.56
C ASN A 8 -12.21 -78.19 58.36
N LEU A 9 -11.37 -77.17 58.54
CA LEU A 9 -10.95 -76.25 57.46
C LEU A 9 -9.51 -76.51 57.01
N PHE A 10 -9.25 -76.29 55.72
CA PHE A 10 -7.95 -76.36 55.08
C PHE A 10 -7.61 -75.02 54.43
N ARG A 11 -6.40 -74.49 54.68
CA ARG A 11 -5.93 -73.26 54.03
C ARG A 11 -5.47 -73.56 52.61
N ARG A 12 -6.37 -73.39 51.66
CA ARG A 12 -6.14 -73.67 50.25
C ARG A 12 -5.33 -72.59 49.55
N PHE A 13 -5.59 -71.32 49.85
CA PHE A 13 -4.93 -70.17 49.21
C PHE A 13 -4.22 -69.29 50.23
N GLN A 14 -3.03 -68.82 49.86
CA GLN A 14 -2.25 -67.84 50.60
C GLN A 14 -2.71 -66.42 50.26
N THR A 15 -2.37 -65.47 51.14
CA THR A 15 -2.78 -64.07 50.98
C THR A 15 -2.30 -63.46 49.65
N SER A 16 -1.08 -63.80 49.20
CA SER A 16 -0.57 -63.31 47.91
C SER A 16 -1.36 -63.84 46.71
N GLU A 17 -1.85 -65.09 46.76
CA GLU A 17 -2.68 -65.70 45.71
C GLU A 17 -4.06 -65.04 45.66
N ILE A 18 -4.64 -64.74 46.83
CA ILE A 18 -5.91 -64.02 46.96
C ILE A 18 -5.78 -62.60 46.41
N ILE A 19 -4.72 -61.87 46.77
CA ILE A 19 -4.45 -60.52 46.27
C ILE A 19 -4.29 -60.55 44.75
N LEU A 20 -3.45 -61.44 44.22
CA LEU A 20 -3.23 -61.57 42.77
C LEU A 20 -4.54 -61.88 42.03
N HIS A 21 -5.37 -62.78 42.58
CA HIS A 21 -6.66 -63.10 42.00
C HIS A 21 -7.58 -61.88 41.92
N TRP A 22 -7.76 -61.12 43.01
CA TRP A 22 -8.71 -60.00 43.03
C TRP A 22 -8.20 -58.76 42.29
N VAL A 23 -6.90 -58.53 42.28
CA VAL A 23 -6.26 -57.50 41.44
C VAL A 23 -6.42 -57.83 39.96
N ASN A 24 -6.51 -59.11 39.59
CA ASN A 24 -6.89 -59.49 38.24
C ASN A 24 -8.41 -59.39 38.02
N ALA A 25 -9.20 -60.09 38.83
CA ALA A 25 -10.61 -60.37 38.56
C ALA A 25 -11.49 -59.12 38.47
N ILE A 26 -11.38 -58.19 39.43
CA ILE A 26 -12.23 -56.99 39.44
C ILE A 26 -11.94 -56.08 38.24
N PRO A 27 -10.69 -55.63 38.01
CA PRO A 27 -10.42 -54.77 36.86
C PRO A 27 -10.64 -55.51 35.53
N PHE A 28 -10.33 -56.80 35.44
CA PHE A 28 -10.56 -57.57 34.22
C PHE A 28 -12.05 -57.66 33.86
N LEU A 29 -12.95 -57.85 34.85
CA LEU A 29 -14.39 -57.83 34.60
C LEU A 29 -14.88 -56.43 34.17
N LEU A 30 -14.34 -55.36 34.75
CA LEU A 30 -14.63 -53.99 34.30
C LEU A 30 -14.14 -53.75 32.86
N LEU A 31 -12.98 -54.30 32.50
CA LEU A 31 -12.43 -54.23 31.14
C LEU A 31 -13.25 -55.05 30.15
N LEU A 32 -13.71 -56.24 30.55
CA LEU A 32 -14.59 -57.09 29.75
C LEU A 32 -15.93 -56.38 29.51
N LEU A 33 -16.53 -55.80 30.55
CA LEU A 33 -17.77 -55.05 30.44
C LEU A 33 -17.60 -53.80 29.55
N SER A 34 -16.59 -52.98 29.81
CA SER A 34 -16.34 -51.77 29.02
C SER A 34 -15.96 -52.09 27.57
N GLY A 35 -15.20 -53.15 27.32
CA GLY A 35 -14.91 -53.67 25.98
C GLY A 35 -16.16 -54.12 25.24
N GLY A 36 -17.01 -54.91 25.91
CA GLY A 36 -18.29 -55.37 25.38
C GLY A 36 -19.26 -54.22 25.09
N LEU A 37 -19.35 -53.24 25.98
CA LEU A 37 -20.14 -52.03 25.77
C LEU A 37 -19.65 -51.21 24.58
N MET A 38 -18.33 -51.09 24.37
CA MET A 38 -17.79 -50.42 23.18
C MET A 38 -18.09 -51.18 21.87
N ILE A 39 -18.09 -52.51 21.90
CA ILE A 39 -18.50 -53.34 20.76
C ILE A 39 -20.01 -53.19 20.52
N TYR A 40 -20.84 -53.22 21.56
CA TYR A 40 -22.29 -53.02 21.47
C TYR A 40 -22.67 -51.62 20.99
N ALA A 41 -21.95 -50.60 21.44
CA ALA A 41 -22.08 -49.21 20.99
C ALA A 41 -21.85 -49.04 19.49
N ARG A 42 -21.29 -50.06 18.83
CA ARG A 42 -21.11 -50.06 17.38
C ARG A 42 -22.37 -50.40 16.59
N PHE A 43 -23.28 -51.15 17.20
CA PHE A 43 -24.54 -51.59 16.60
C PHE A 43 -25.75 -50.78 17.09
N SER A 44 -25.51 -49.80 17.95
CA SER A 44 -26.52 -48.90 18.53
C SER A 44 -26.14 -47.45 18.25
N ASP A 45 -27.13 -46.56 18.14
CA ASP A 45 -26.93 -45.12 17.91
C ASP A 45 -26.47 -44.38 19.19
N ILE A 46 -25.38 -44.86 19.80
CA ILE A 46 -24.80 -44.22 20.98
C ILE A 46 -24.03 -42.95 20.55
N SER A 47 -24.23 -41.86 21.30
CA SER A 47 -23.58 -40.58 21.03
C SER A 47 -22.04 -40.66 21.11
N GLY A 48 -21.37 -39.85 20.28
CA GLY A 48 -19.90 -39.83 20.20
C GLY A 48 -19.20 -39.46 21.51
N GLU A 49 -19.84 -38.63 22.35
CA GLU A 49 -19.34 -38.27 23.68
C GLU A 49 -19.33 -39.45 24.64
N THR A 50 -20.43 -40.22 24.68
CA THR A 50 -20.54 -41.43 25.51
C THR A 50 -19.48 -42.45 25.13
N LEU A 51 -19.25 -42.64 23.83
CA LEU A 51 -18.22 -43.55 23.33
C LEU A 51 -16.81 -43.09 23.70
N ASN A 52 -16.53 -41.79 23.67
CA ASN A 52 -15.24 -41.23 24.11
C ASN A 52 -15.00 -41.44 25.61
N LEU A 53 -16.04 -41.25 26.42
CA LEU A 53 -15.97 -41.51 27.86
C LEU A 53 -15.69 -43.00 28.13
N MET A 54 -16.37 -43.91 27.44
CA MET A 54 -16.12 -45.36 27.55
C MET A 54 -14.68 -45.73 27.16
N ARG A 55 -14.14 -45.17 26.06
CA ARG A 55 -12.74 -45.37 25.63
C ARG A 55 -11.75 -44.84 26.65
N PHE A 56 -12.02 -43.67 27.23
CA PHE A 56 -11.20 -43.10 28.28
C PHE A 56 -11.19 -44.01 29.51
N PHE A 57 -12.36 -44.43 29.98
CA PHE A 57 -12.49 -45.35 31.11
C PHE A 57 -11.76 -46.68 30.87
N HIS A 58 -12.01 -47.33 29.72
CA HIS A 58 -11.39 -48.61 29.38
C HIS A 58 -9.86 -48.53 29.38
N ARG A 59 -9.28 -47.50 28.74
CA ARG A 59 -7.82 -47.29 28.70
C ARG A 59 -7.23 -47.02 30.08
N THR A 60 -7.90 -46.20 30.89
CA THR A 60 -7.43 -45.88 32.24
C THR A 60 -7.42 -47.13 33.13
N VAL A 61 -8.50 -47.91 33.13
CA VAL A 61 -8.56 -49.17 33.89
C VAL A 61 -7.53 -50.17 33.37
N ALA A 62 -7.32 -50.26 32.05
CA ALA A 62 -6.35 -51.18 31.46
C ALA A 62 -4.90 -50.86 31.86
N ALA A 63 -4.56 -49.56 31.92
CA ALA A 63 -3.24 -49.12 32.37
C ALA A 63 -3.03 -49.45 33.85
N ILE A 64 -4.01 -49.12 34.70
CA ILE A 64 -3.95 -49.42 36.15
C ILE A 64 -3.82 -50.93 36.38
N TRP A 65 -4.66 -51.73 35.70
CA TRP A 65 -4.65 -53.18 35.82
C TRP A 65 -3.32 -53.79 35.35
N SER A 66 -2.78 -53.37 34.19
CA SER A 66 -1.52 -53.90 33.68
C SER A 66 -0.35 -53.64 34.63
N ILE A 67 -0.29 -52.43 35.22
CA ILE A 67 0.71 -52.06 36.21
C ILE A 67 0.51 -52.85 37.51
N ALA A 68 -0.73 -52.92 38.02
CA ALA A 68 -1.05 -53.62 39.26
C ALA A 68 -0.78 -55.13 39.15
N MET A 69 -1.03 -55.76 38.00
CA MET A 69 -0.70 -57.16 37.73
C MET A 69 0.81 -57.40 37.77
N GLY A 70 1.60 -56.51 37.15
CA GLY A 70 3.07 -56.57 37.24
C GLY A 70 3.57 -56.45 38.69
N ILE A 71 3.07 -55.45 39.42
CA ILE A 71 3.47 -55.22 40.82
C ILE A 71 3.12 -56.42 41.70
N THR A 72 1.87 -56.89 41.64
CA THR A 72 1.42 -58.01 42.47
C THR A 72 2.16 -59.30 42.15
N PHE A 73 2.38 -59.61 40.87
CA PHE A 73 3.06 -60.84 40.47
C PHE A 73 4.54 -60.86 40.91
N PHE A 74 5.27 -59.77 40.70
CA PHE A 74 6.72 -59.71 40.97
C PHE A 74 7.10 -59.29 42.39
N PHE A 75 6.24 -58.56 43.11
CA PHE A 75 6.58 -58.01 44.43
C PHE A 75 5.73 -58.56 45.59
N ILE A 76 4.58 -59.20 45.32
CA ILE A 76 3.73 -59.78 46.37
C ILE A 76 3.74 -61.31 46.27
N GLY A 77 4.57 -61.95 47.09
CA GLY A 77 4.73 -63.42 47.11
C GLY A 77 5.35 -64.03 45.85
N PRO A 78 6.43 -63.46 45.27
CA PRO A 78 6.95 -63.87 43.95
C PRO A 78 7.40 -65.33 43.87
N ARG A 79 7.97 -65.88 44.96
CA ARG A 79 8.39 -67.29 45.00
C ARG A 79 7.20 -68.24 44.85
N LEU A 80 6.08 -67.93 45.50
CA LEU A 80 4.86 -68.73 45.42
C LEU A 80 4.20 -68.58 44.04
N ASN A 81 4.12 -67.35 43.53
CA ASN A 81 3.57 -67.08 42.20
C ASN A 81 4.35 -67.84 41.11
N LEU A 82 5.69 -67.81 41.17
CA LEU A 82 6.56 -68.52 40.22
C LEU A 82 6.47 -70.05 40.39
N SER A 83 6.32 -70.54 41.63
CA SER A 83 6.09 -71.96 41.89
C SER A 83 4.76 -72.44 41.30
N ASN A 84 3.67 -71.70 41.51
CA ASN A 84 2.38 -72.01 40.91
C ASN A 84 2.45 -71.96 39.38
N LEU A 85 3.12 -70.95 38.82
CA LEU A 85 3.30 -70.84 37.37
C LEU A 85 4.06 -72.04 36.80
N ARG A 86 5.13 -72.49 37.47
CA ARG A 86 5.87 -73.70 37.11
C ARG A 86 4.99 -74.95 37.19
N GLU A 87 4.13 -75.07 38.21
CA GLU A 87 3.16 -76.17 38.32
C GLU A 87 2.14 -76.16 37.16
N PHE A 88 1.71 -74.98 36.71
CA PHE A 88 0.81 -74.85 35.56
C PHE A 88 1.46 -75.29 34.25
N PHE A 89 2.74 -74.96 34.02
CA PHE A 89 3.49 -75.41 32.84
C PHE A 89 3.91 -76.88 32.88
N GLY A 90 3.87 -77.52 34.04
CA GLY A 90 4.21 -78.93 34.24
C GLY A 90 3.09 -79.91 33.84
N LEU A 91 2.44 -79.71 32.69
CA LEU A 91 1.41 -80.62 32.18
C LEU A 91 2.04 -81.93 31.71
N GLY A 92 1.63 -83.05 32.30
CA GLY A 92 2.13 -84.38 31.98
C GLY A 92 1.07 -85.35 31.44
N TYR A 93 1.46 -86.62 31.29
CA TYR A 93 0.54 -87.69 30.88
C TYR A 93 -0.67 -87.83 31.82
N ASP A 94 -0.44 -87.71 33.14
CA ASP A 94 -1.50 -87.81 34.14
C ASP A 94 -2.52 -86.66 34.04
N ASP A 95 -2.09 -85.47 33.65
CA ASP A 95 -2.97 -84.33 33.38
C ASP A 95 -3.79 -84.54 32.11
N ALA A 96 -3.20 -85.06 31.03
CA ALA A 96 -3.91 -85.39 29.81
C ALA A 96 -4.98 -86.49 30.04
N LYS A 97 -4.62 -87.51 30.83
CA LYS A 97 -5.55 -88.56 31.28
C LYS A 97 -6.69 -87.97 32.13
N TRP A 98 -6.38 -87.07 33.05
CA TRP A 98 -7.38 -86.37 33.86
C TRP A 98 -8.34 -85.57 32.97
N MET A 99 -7.83 -84.80 32.02
CA MET A 99 -8.65 -84.00 31.09
C MET A 99 -9.59 -84.87 30.24
N PHE A 100 -9.07 -85.96 29.66
CA PHE A 100 -9.87 -86.88 28.86
C PHE A 100 -10.98 -87.55 29.68
N LEU A 101 -10.66 -88.02 30.89
CA LEU A 101 -11.63 -88.66 31.77
C LEU A 101 -12.63 -87.67 32.35
N ALA A 102 -12.22 -86.42 32.62
CA ALA A 102 -13.12 -85.34 33.04
C ALA A 102 -14.14 -85.03 31.94
N VAL A 103 -13.73 -84.93 30.68
CA VAL A 103 -14.65 -84.76 29.54
C VAL A 103 -15.58 -85.96 29.40
N LYS A 104 -15.07 -87.18 29.56
CA LYS A 104 -15.89 -88.39 29.51
C LYS A 104 -16.90 -88.45 30.66
N ALA A 105 -16.54 -88.01 31.85
CA ALA A 105 -17.39 -87.98 33.05
C ALA A 105 -18.58 -86.99 32.95
N ILE A 106 -18.51 -86.04 32.00
CA ILE A 106 -19.64 -85.15 31.67
C ILE A 106 -20.72 -85.91 30.87
N ILE A 107 -20.32 -86.90 30.06
CA ILE A 107 -21.22 -87.70 29.21
C ILE A 107 -21.66 -88.98 29.93
N ASP A 108 -20.78 -89.57 30.72
CA ASP A 108 -21.01 -90.79 31.48
C ASP A 108 -20.68 -90.55 32.96
N HIS A 109 -21.71 -90.32 33.76
CA HIS A 109 -21.61 -90.04 35.19
C HIS A 109 -21.07 -91.22 36.03
N LYS A 110 -20.85 -92.39 35.41
CA LYS A 110 -20.19 -93.54 36.07
C LYS A 110 -18.66 -93.51 35.98
N VAL A 111 -18.09 -92.58 35.21
CA VAL A 111 -16.64 -92.45 35.05
C VAL A 111 -16.05 -91.68 36.23
N GLU A 112 -15.21 -92.36 37.00
CA GLU A 112 -14.49 -91.76 38.12
C GLU A 112 -13.33 -90.89 37.64
N ILE A 113 -13.26 -89.67 38.16
CA ILE A 113 -12.23 -88.69 37.81
C ILE A 113 -10.96 -88.98 38.65
N PRO A 114 -9.76 -89.02 38.04
CA PRO A 114 -8.53 -89.29 38.77
C PRO A 114 -8.25 -88.26 39.87
N PRO A 115 -7.54 -88.65 40.94
CA PRO A 115 -7.21 -87.75 42.05
C PRO A 115 -6.34 -86.58 41.56
N ALA A 116 -6.67 -85.36 41.99
CA ALA A 116 -5.99 -84.14 41.57
C ALA A 116 -5.11 -83.54 42.68
N GLY A 117 -4.05 -82.83 42.26
CA GLY A 117 -3.18 -82.04 43.13
C GLY A 117 -3.83 -80.74 43.62
N LYS A 118 -2.99 -79.77 44.04
CA LYS A 118 -3.45 -78.43 44.46
C LYS A 118 -4.35 -77.79 43.40
N PHE A 119 -3.99 -77.97 42.14
CA PHE A 119 -4.79 -77.60 40.97
C PHE A 119 -5.12 -78.84 40.13
N ASN A 120 -6.37 -78.97 39.72
CA ASN A 120 -6.74 -79.98 38.71
C ASN A 120 -6.38 -79.49 37.29
N THR A 121 -6.38 -80.38 36.31
CA THR A 121 -5.92 -80.01 34.96
C THR A 121 -6.79 -78.93 34.31
N GLY A 122 -8.10 -78.92 34.56
CA GLY A 122 -8.98 -77.83 34.10
C GLY A 122 -8.59 -76.47 34.68
N GLN A 123 -8.26 -76.41 35.96
CA GLN A 123 -7.75 -75.20 36.63
C GLN A 123 -6.39 -74.79 36.09
N LYS A 124 -5.46 -75.73 35.83
CA LYS A 124 -4.16 -75.44 35.21
C LYS A 124 -4.33 -74.81 33.83
N VAL A 125 -5.18 -75.41 32.98
CA VAL A 125 -5.47 -74.89 31.63
C VAL A 125 -6.11 -73.50 31.71
N ASN A 126 -7.10 -73.31 32.59
CA ASN A 126 -7.72 -72.00 32.81
C ASN A 126 -6.70 -70.96 33.29
N SER A 127 -5.80 -71.32 34.21
CA SER A 127 -4.74 -70.44 34.69
C SER A 127 -3.72 -70.07 33.60
N LEU A 128 -3.36 -71.01 32.72
CA LEU A 128 -2.52 -70.72 31.55
C LEU A 128 -3.22 -69.81 30.54
N LEU A 129 -4.52 -70.00 30.31
CA LEU A 129 -5.33 -69.12 29.46
C LEU A 129 -5.40 -67.70 30.04
N VAL A 130 -5.64 -67.56 31.33
CA VAL A 130 -5.62 -66.25 32.01
C VAL A 130 -4.24 -65.60 31.90
N PHE A 131 -3.16 -66.35 32.12
CA PHE A 131 -1.80 -65.84 31.94
C PHE A 131 -1.55 -65.35 30.50
N PHE A 132 -2.00 -66.13 29.51
CA PHE A 132 -1.97 -65.73 28.11
C PHE A 132 -2.79 -64.44 27.86
N TYR A 133 -4.01 -64.34 28.39
CA TYR A 133 -4.83 -63.13 28.25
C TYR A 133 -4.17 -61.89 28.85
N VAL A 134 -3.57 -62.01 30.04
CA VAL A 134 -2.85 -60.89 30.67
C VAL A 134 -1.81 -60.32 29.72
N ILE A 135 -0.95 -61.17 29.16
CA ILE A 135 0.09 -60.74 28.22
C ILE A 135 -0.53 -60.24 26.91
N ALA A 136 -1.43 -61.01 26.32
CA ALA A 136 -1.96 -60.76 24.98
C ALA A 136 -2.79 -59.46 24.94
N PHE A 137 -3.65 -59.20 25.93
CA PHE A 137 -4.41 -57.94 26.02
C PHE A 137 -3.51 -56.75 26.32
N THR A 138 -2.51 -56.89 27.21
CA THR A 138 -1.57 -55.79 27.48
C THR A 138 -0.74 -55.44 26.24
N VAL A 139 -0.22 -56.42 25.51
CA VAL A 139 0.57 -56.19 24.29
C VAL A 139 -0.29 -55.59 23.17
N THR A 140 -1.43 -56.22 22.85
CA THR A 140 -2.31 -55.72 21.78
C THR A 140 -2.90 -54.36 22.13
N GLY A 141 -3.27 -54.13 23.40
CA GLY A 141 -3.74 -52.83 23.89
C GLY A 141 -2.67 -51.73 23.83
N ALA A 142 -1.42 -52.04 24.21
CA ALA A 142 -0.31 -51.10 24.10
C ALA A 142 -0.02 -50.73 22.63
N ILE A 143 -0.04 -51.70 21.72
CA ILE A 143 0.10 -51.45 20.27
C ILE A 143 -1.04 -50.56 19.78
N MET A 144 -2.29 -50.84 20.16
CA MET A 144 -3.43 -49.98 19.80
C MET A 144 -3.33 -48.57 20.37
N TRP A 145 -2.73 -48.40 21.56
CA TRP A 145 -2.56 -47.10 22.20
C TRP A 145 -1.51 -46.23 21.49
N PHE A 146 -0.32 -46.78 21.23
CA PHE A 146 0.80 -46.02 20.66
C PHE A 146 0.82 -46.04 19.13
N PHE A 147 0.32 -47.11 18.52
CA PHE A 147 0.35 -47.37 17.08
C PHE A 147 -1.06 -47.72 16.57
N GLY A 148 -2.05 -46.91 16.94
CA GLY A 148 -3.47 -47.15 16.64
C GLY A 148 -3.86 -47.29 15.15
N THR A 149 -2.91 -47.09 14.22
CA THR A 149 -3.10 -47.32 12.78
C THR A 149 -2.84 -48.76 12.33
N ILE A 150 -2.23 -49.61 13.17
CA ILE A 150 -1.91 -51.01 12.84
C ILE A 150 -3.15 -51.89 13.04
N LEU A 151 -3.75 -52.38 11.95
CA LEU A 151 -5.03 -53.13 12.03
C LEU A 151 -4.94 -54.47 12.76
N LEU A 152 -3.81 -55.19 12.65
CA LEU A 152 -3.68 -56.53 13.23
C LEU A 152 -3.93 -56.53 14.75
N ALA A 153 -3.43 -55.53 15.47
CA ALA A 153 -3.60 -55.43 16.92
C ALA A 153 -5.08 -55.32 17.30
N TRP A 154 -5.88 -54.56 16.53
CA TRP A 154 -7.33 -54.45 16.73
C TRP A 154 -8.06 -55.77 16.54
N TYR A 155 -7.74 -56.50 15.46
CA TYR A 155 -8.34 -57.81 15.19
C TYR A 155 -8.01 -58.82 16.29
N LEU A 156 -6.74 -58.88 16.72
CA LEU A 156 -6.31 -59.78 17.78
C LEU A 156 -6.97 -59.41 19.11
N HIS A 157 -7.02 -58.13 19.48
CA HIS A 157 -7.63 -57.68 20.73
C HIS A 157 -9.13 -58.03 20.81
N ALA A 158 -9.87 -57.83 19.71
CA ALA A 158 -11.27 -58.20 19.63
C ALA A 158 -11.49 -59.73 19.63
N ALA A 159 -10.64 -60.50 18.95
CA ALA A 159 -10.72 -61.96 18.99
C ALA A 159 -10.45 -62.49 20.40
N LEU A 160 -9.47 -61.93 21.12
CA LEU A 160 -9.19 -62.23 22.52
C LEU A 160 -10.38 -61.91 23.42
N PHE A 161 -11.12 -60.81 23.16
CA PHE A 161 -12.33 -60.48 23.92
C PHE A 161 -13.36 -61.60 23.86
N PHE A 162 -13.74 -62.08 22.67
CA PHE A 162 -14.72 -63.15 22.54
C PHE A 162 -14.24 -64.44 23.21
N MET A 163 -12.95 -64.75 23.06
CA MET A 163 -12.32 -65.88 23.74
C MET A 163 -12.40 -65.77 25.27
N ALA A 164 -12.13 -64.58 25.81
CA ALA A 164 -12.16 -64.28 27.23
C ALA A 164 -13.57 -64.32 27.80
N VAL A 165 -14.57 -63.74 27.13
CA VAL A 165 -15.99 -63.80 27.55
C VAL A 165 -16.41 -65.25 27.79
N THR A 166 -16.08 -66.11 26.84
CA THR A 166 -16.45 -67.52 26.89
C THR A 166 -15.74 -68.26 28.04
N THR A 167 -14.42 -68.11 28.16
CA THR A 167 -13.62 -68.83 29.16
C THR A 167 -13.86 -68.32 30.58
N VAL A 168 -13.92 -67.00 30.78
CA VAL A 168 -14.26 -66.40 32.08
C VAL A 168 -15.71 -66.72 32.46
N GLY A 169 -16.65 -66.68 31.51
CA GLY A 169 -18.04 -67.08 31.75
C GLY A 169 -18.15 -68.52 32.27
N GLY A 170 -17.42 -69.46 31.67
CA GLY A 170 -17.33 -70.84 32.17
C GLY A 170 -16.74 -70.92 33.57
N HIS A 171 -15.66 -70.19 33.84
CA HIS A 171 -15.05 -70.12 35.19
C HIS A 171 -16.01 -69.56 36.25
N LEU A 172 -16.75 -68.49 35.93
CA LEU A 172 -17.74 -67.89 36.83
C LEU A 172 -18.90 -68.87 37.08
N TYR A 173 -19.39 -69.56 36.05
CA TYR A 173 -20.43 -70.59 36.20
C TYR A 173 -19.99 -71.70 37.18
N LEU A 174 -18.79 -72.24 37.01
CA LEU A 174 -18.24 -73.25 37.91
C LEU A 174 -18.06 -72.74 39.34
N SER A 175 -17.77 -71.45 39.50
CA SER A 175 -17.48 -70.87 40.82
C SER A 175 -18.75 -70.43 41.57
N PHE A 176 -19.77 -69.92 40.87
CA PHE A 176 -20.98 -69.37 41.50
C PHE A 176 -22.18 -70.32 41.46
N ILE A 177 -22.34 -71.10 40.38
CA ILE A 177 -23.58 -71.81 40.08
C ILE A 177 -23.42 -73.32 40.30
N ASN A 178 -22.35 -73.94 39.79
CA ASN A 178 -22.17 -75.39 39.86
C ASN A 178 -22.14 -75.87 41.34
N PRO A 179 -23.10 -76.71 41.78
CA PRO A 179 -23.21 -77.13 43.18
C PRO A 179 -21.98 -77.84 43.74
N SER A 180 -21.28 -78.59 42.89
CA SER A 180 -20.11 -79.40 43.28
C SER A 180 -18.88 -78.52 43.53
N THR A 181 -18.67 -77.49 42.71
CA THR A 181 -17.46 -76.65 42.76
C THR A 181 -17.64 -75.32 43.48
N ARG A 182 -18.87 -74.81 43.64
CA ARG A 182 -19.16 -73.52 44.32
C ARG A 182 -18.69 -73.45 45.76
N VAL A 183 -18.54 -74.60 46.44
CA VAL A 183 -17.98 -74.66 47.81
C VAL A 183 -16.55 -74.10 47.85
N GLY A 184 -15.82 -74.20 46.73
CA GLY A 184 -14.47 -73.64 46.58
C GLY A 184 -14.41 -72.11 46.54
N LEU A 185 -15.54 -71.41 46.28
CA LEU A 185 -15.61 -69.95 46.18
C LEU A 185 -15.17 -69.26 47.48
N TRP A 186 -15.60 -69.79 48.62
CA TRP A 186 -15.19 -69.29 49.94
C TRP A 186 -13.66 -69.28 50.12
N GLY A 187 -12.97 -70.24 49.48
CA GLY A 187 -11.52 -70.29 49.44
C GLY A 187 -10.86 -69.03 48.86
N ILE A 188 -11.45 -68.39 47.84
CA ILE A 188 -10.83 -67.21 47.21
C ILE A 188 -11.10 -65.91 47.95
N PHE A 189 -12.11 -65.87 48.83
CA PHE A 189 -12.38 -64.68 49.65
C PHE A 189 -11.53 -64.64 50.92
N HIS A 190 -11.36 -65.77 51.60
CA HIS A 190 -10.71 -65.80 52.91
C HIS A 190 -9.60 -66.87 53.04
N GLY A 191 -9.32 -67.65 51.98
CA GLY A 191 -8.21 -68.61 51.94
C GLY A 191 -8.53 -70.01 52.47
N TRP A 192 -9.72 -70.23 53.02
CA TRP A 192 -10.10 -71.47 53.71
C TRP A 192 -11.25 -72.20 53.02
N VAL A 193 -11.16 -73.53 52.95
CA VAL A 193 -12.23 -74.41 52.42
C VAL A 193 -12.41 -75.63 53.32
N PRO A 194 -13.58 -76.30 53.31
CA PRO A 194 -13.78 -77.54 54.05
C PRO A 194 -12.80 -78.65 53.64
N LYS A 195 -12.27 -79.40 54.60
CA LYS A 195 -11.38 -80.55 54.32
C LYS A 195 -12.07 -81.64 53.51
N SER A 196 -13.37 -81.85 53.70
CA SER A 196 -14.19 -82.79 52.91
C SER A 196 -14.18 -82.44 51.42
N TYR A 197 -14.23 -81.15 51.09
CA TYR A 197 -14.13 -80.67 49.71
C TYR A 197 -12.74 -80.94 49.11
N ILE A 198 -11.66 -80.72 49.87
CA ILE A 198 -10.29 -81.05 49.42
C ILE A 198 -10.12 -82.57 49.25
N ALA A 199 -10.67 -83.38 50.15
CA ALA A 199 -10.61 -84.84 50.04
C ALA A 199 -11.32 -85.36 48.78
N HIS A 200 -12.44 -84.73 48.38
CA HIS A 200 -13.18 -85.12 47.18
C HIS A 200 -12.54 -84.62 45.88
N HIS A 201 -12.13 -83.34 45.81
CA HIS A 201 -11.70 -82.71 44.55
C HIS A 201 -10.19 -82.58 44.37
N HIS A 202 -9.41 -82.65 45.45
CA HIS A 202 -7.97 -82.33 45.49
C HIS A 202 -7.20 -83.30 46.40
N SER A 203 -7.57 -84.58 46.38
CA SER A 203 -7.14 -85.61 47.35
C SER A 203 -5.62 -85.76 47.48
N LEU A 204 -4.85 -85.51 46.41
CA LEU A 204 -3.38 -85.56 46.46
C LEU A 204 -2.78 -84.46 47.34
N THR A 205 -3.52 -83.38 47.60
CA THR A 205 -3.09 -82.26 48.46
C THR A 205 -2.99 -82.65 49.94
N LEU A 206 -3.76 -83.65 50.38
CA LEU A 206 -3.73 -84.16 51.76
C LEU A 206 -2.74 -85.32 51.95
N GLY A 207 -1.92 -85.62 50.93
CA GLY A 207 -0.93 -86.71 50.99
C GLY A 207 -1.52 -88.11 50.80
N TYR A 208 -2.77 -88.25 50.33
CA TYR A 208 -3.31 -89.55 49.95
C TYR A 208 -2.56 -90.08 48.73
N LYS A 209 -1.98 -91.29 48.85
CA LYS A 209 -1.39 -92.01 47.72
C LYS A 209 -2.48 -92.45 46.74
N ARG A 210 -2.15 -92.45 45.44
CA ARG A 210 -3.04 -92.75 44.29
C ARG A 210 -3.93 -93.99 44.48
N GLU A 211 -3.44 -95.00 45.21
CA GLU A 211 -4.13 -96.28 45.47
C GLU A 211 -5.09 -96.25 46.67
N LYS A 212 -4.86 -95.44 47.71
CA LYS A 212 -5.69 -95.46 48.95
C LYS A 212 -7.00 -94.68 48.87
N VAL A 213 -7.16 -93.83 47.85
CA VAL A 213 -8.41 -93.06 47.63
C VAL A 213 -9.54 -93.97 47.13
N VAL A 214 -9.18 -95.05 46.43
CA VAL A 214 -10.13 -95.97 45.78
C VAL A 214 -10.96 -96.78 46.80
N GLU A 215 -10.40 -97.12 47.96
CA GLU A 215 -11.09 -98.01 48.93
C GLU A 215 -11.83 -97.27 50.07
N GLY A 216 -11.38 -96.07 50.48
CA GLY A 216 -11.84 -95.49 51.75
C GLY A 216 -13.08 -94.59 51.71
N VAL A 217 -13.38 -93.95 50.57
CA VAL A 217 -14.41 -92.88 50.50
C VAL A 217 -15.61 -93.28 49.64
N TYR A 218 -15.40 -94.11 48.61
CA TYR A 218 -16.45 -94.50 47.66
C TYR A 218 -17.46 -95.54 48.20
N ALA A 219 -17.24 -96.10 49.40
CA ALA A 219 -18.18 -97.01 50.03
C ALA A 219 -19.35 -96.31 50.75
N GLN A 220 -19.22 -95.04 51.16
CA GLN A 220 -20.18 -94.39 52.06
C GLN A 220 -21.15 -93.37 51.42
N GLN A 221 -20.97 -92.98 50.15
CA GLN A 221 -21.80 -91.95 49.51
C GLN A 221 -22.74 -92.44 48.38
N ARG A 222 -22.95 -93.76 48.22
CA ARG A 222 -24.10 -94.29 47.46
C ARG A 222 -25.33 -94.43 48.37
N LYS A 223 -25.98 -93.30 48.68
CA LYS A 223 -27.43 -93.29 48.92
C LYS A 223 -28.04 -92.40 47.86
N GLU A 224 -28.63 -93.05 46.88
CA GLU A 224 -29.27 -92.46 45.71
C GLU A 224 -30.47 -91.58 46.13
N ASP A 225 -30.48 -90.30 45.75
CA ASP A 225 -31.71 -89.48 45.76
C ASP A 225 -32.45 -89.69 44.42
N PRO A 226 -33.68 -90.23 44.41
CA PRO A 226 -34.44 -90.50 43.20
C PRO A 226 -34.83 -89.25 42.39
N LYS A 227 -34.70 -88.04 42.94
CA LYS A 227 -35.10 -86.79 42.27
C LYS A 227 -34.07 -86.21 41.32
N GLU A 228 -32.80 -86.62 41.39
CA GLU A 228 -31.75 -86.11 40.49
C GLU A 228 -31.87 -86.63 39.04
N LYS A 229 -32.48 -87.81 38.86
CA LYS A 229 -32.63 -88.47 37.54
C LYS A 229 -33.54 -87.74 36.55
N LYS A 230 -34.26 -86.68 36.94
CA LYS A 230 -35.31 -86.05 36.11
C LYS A 230 -34.90 -84.75 35.42
N LEU A 231 -33.67 -84.28 35.60
CA LEU A 231 -33.13 -83.09 34.92
C LEU A 231 -32.07 -83.44 33.85
N GLU A 232 -32.00 -84.71 33.46
CA GLU A 232 -31.18 -85.16 32.34
C GLU A 232 -32.08 -85.44 31.13
N SER A 233 -32.16 -84.53 30.14
CA SER A 233 -32.16 -84.97 28.73
C SER A 233 -32.01 -83.90 27.64
N SER A 234 -32.04 -82.57 27.85
CA SER A 234 -32.15 -81.68 26.65
C SER A 234 -31.28 -80.43 26.51
N MET A 235 -30.44 -80.01 27.47
CA MET A 235 -29.62 -78.79 27.26
C MET A 235 -28.18 -78.82 27.81
N PHE A 236 -27.73 -79.93 28.40
CA PHE A 236 -26.51 -79.95 29.23
C PHE A 236 -25.30 -80.62 28.58
N MET A 237 -25.22 -80.65 27.24
CA MET A 237 -24.00 -81.05 26.54
C MET A 237 -22.93 -79.95 26.68
N SER A 238 -22.13 -80.07 27.74
CA SER A 238 -20.75 -79.61 27.86
C SER A 238 -20.45 -78.24 27.23
N ALA A 239 -20.91 -77.16 27.88
CA ALA A 239 -20.41 -75.82 27.60
C ALA A 239 -18.87 -75.84 27.52
N GLU A 240 -18.17 -76.57 28.38
CA GLU A 240 -16.70 -76.67 28.40
C GLU A 240 -16.07 -77.22 27.09
N VAL A 241 -16.69 -78.21 26.44
CA VAL A 241 -16.19 -78.77 25.17
C VAL A 241 -16.57 -77.89 23.99
N VAL A 242 -17.76 -77.29 24.01
CA VAL A 242 -18.16 -76.28 23.01
C VAL A 242 -17.25 -75.05 23.12
N ILE A 243 -16.89 -74.64 24.33
CA ILE A 243 -16.00 -73.53 24.62
C ILE A 243 -14.57 -73.85 24.19
N LEU A 244 -14.05 -75.06 24.48
CA LEU A 244 -12.72 -75.52 24.06
C LEU A 244 -12.63 -75.71 22.54
N LEU A 245 -13.64 -76.34 21.93
CA LEU A 245 -13.73 -76.49 20.48
C LEU A 245 -13.92 -75.14 19.79
N MET A 246 -14.71 -74.22 20.35
CA MET A 246 -14.82 -72.86 19.82
C MET A 246 -13.53 -72.07 20.00
N THR A 247 -12.79 -72.21 21.11
CA THR A 247 -11.47 -71.57 21.26
C THR A 247 -10.44 -72.11 20.28
N VAL A 248 -10.42 -73.43 20.06
CA VAL A 248 -9.54 -74.08 19.08
C VAL A 248 -9.95 -73.72 17.66
N VAL A 249 -11.25 -73.72 17.33
CA VAL A 249 -11.79 -73.29 16.03
C VAL A 249 -11.51 -71.81 15.80
N LEU A 250 -11.72 -70.92 16.77
CA LEU A 250 -11.40 -69.49 16.67
C LEU A 250 -9.88 -69.26 16.56
N GLY A 251 -9.06 -70.09 17.20
CA GLY A 251 -7.59 -70.10 17.04
C GLY A 251 -7.15 -70.56 15.66
N ILE A 252 -7.74 -71.64 15.12
CA ILE A 252 -7.50 -72.16 13.77
C ILE A 252 -8.02 -71.18 12.71
N VAL A 253 -9.17 -70.57 12.94
CA VAL A 253 -9.75 -69.51 12.09
C VAL A 253 -8.85 -68.27 12.13
N GLY A 254 -8.34 -67.88 13.30
CA GLY A 254 -7.34 -66.82 13.43
C GLY A 254 -6.05 -67.11 12.66
N PHE A 255 -5.56 -68.35 12.71
CA PHE A 255 -4.41 -68.82 11.94
C PHE A 255 -4.73 -68.94 10.43
N GLY A 256 -5.94 -69.31 10.06
CA GLY A 256 -6.42 -69.37 8.67
C GLY A 256 -6.60 -67.98 8.05
N VAL A 257 -7.05 -67.01 8.84
CA VAL A 257 -7.08 -65.58 8.48
C VAL A 257 -5.66 -65.05 8.25
N PHE A 258 -4.68 -65.52 9.03
CA PHE A 258 -3.25 -65.23 8.82
C PHE A 258 -2.73 -65.76 7.46
N LYS A 259 -3.25 -66.91 6.99
CA LYS A 259 -2.77 -67.58 5.76
C LYS A 259 -3.56 -67.23 4.49
N LYS A 260 -4.84 -66.85 4.60
CA LYS A 260 -5.73 -66.44 3.48
C LYS A 260 -6.42 -65.13 3.83
N GLY A 261 -5.68 -64.02 3.78
CA GLY A 261 -6.13 -62.68 4.19
C GLY A 261 -7.21 -62.00 3.34
N ALA A 262 -8.23 -62.70 2.82
CA ALA A 262 -9.20 -62.10 1.90
C ALA A 262 -10.69 -62.41 2.16
N THR A 263 -11.07 -63.59 2.67
CA THR A 263 -12.49 -64.01 2.66
C THR A 263 -13.21 -63.83 4.00
N LEU A 264 -12.62 -64.21 5.14
CA LEU A 264 -13.28 -64.00 6.45
C LEU A 264 -13.18 -62.55 6.98
N GLY A 265 -12.22 -61.78 6.47
CA GLY A 265 -12.02 -60.38 6.86
C GLY A 265 -13.22 -59.48 6.53
N LYS A 266 -14.04 -59.80 5.53
CA LYS A 266 -15.18 -58.97 5.13
C LYS A 266 -16.28 -58.87 6.19
N GLU A 267 -16.61 -59.98 6.86
CA GLU A 267 -17.64 -60.06 7.90
C GLU A 267 -17.11 -59.50 9.24
N PHE A 268 -15.90 -59.88 9.65
CA PHE A 268 -15.27 -59.37 10.89
C PHE A 268 -14.94 -57.87 10.82
N ASN A 269 -14.70 -57.33 9.62
CA ASN A 269 -14.59 -55.89 9.35
C ASN A 269 -15.86 -55.10 9.68
N SER A 270 -17.03 -55.73 9.81
CA SER A 270 -18.24 -55.03 10.23
C SER A 270 -18.26 -54.81 11.75
N ILE A 271 -17.65 -55.72 12.51
CA ILE A 271 -17.55 -55.72 13.97
C ILE A 271 -16.48 -54.73 14.44
N ILE A 272 -15.32 -54.69 13.75
CA ILE A 272 -14.20 -53.78 14.07
C ILE A 272 -14.19 -52.64 13.06
N ARG A 273 -15.23 -51.81 13.11
CA ARG A 273 -15.19 -50.53 12.43
C ARG A 273 -14.93 -49.43 13.46
N PRO A 274 -13.87 -48.62 13.32
CA PRO A 274 -13.79 -47.34 14.02
C PRO A 274 -15.03 -46.47 13.72
N SER A 275 -15.14 -45.31 14.37
CA SER A 275 -16.22 -44.35 14.04
C SER A 275 -16.31 -44.12 12.53
N GLN A 276 -17.50 -43.76 12.04
CA GLN A 276 -17.72 -43.63 10.61
C GLN A 276 -16.66 -42.71 9.98
N LEU A 277 -16.26 -43.03 8.75
CA LEU A 277 -15.39 -42.15 7.98
C LEU A 277 -16.05 -40.77 7.88
N SER A 278 -15.22 -39.74 7.81
CA SER A 278 -15.66 -38.37 7.52
C SER A 278 -16.46 -38.32 6.21
N ARG A 279 -17.33 -37.32 6.06
CA ARG A 279 -18.17 -37.16 4.87
C ARG A 279 -17.38 -37.20 3.56
N ALA A 280 -16.17 -36.66 3.57
CA ALA A 280 -15.30 -36.59 2.40
C ALA A 280 -14.77 -37.96 1.95
N HIS A 281 -14.66 -38.92 2.88
CA HIS A 281 -14.11 -40.25 2.63
C HIS A 281 -15.14 -41.39 2.72
N GLN A 282 -16.44 -41.09 2.89
CA GLN A 282 -17.54 -42.07 2.82
C GLN A 282 -17.85 -42.49 1.36
N LEU A 283 -16.84 -42.95 0.62
CA LEU A 283 -16.98 -43.48 -0.73
C LEU A 283 -17.10 -45.01 -0.67
N LYS A 284 -17.94 -45.60 -1.53
CA LYS A 284 -18.19 -47.05 -1.56
C LYS A 284 -16.90 -47.87 -1.69
N GLU A 285 -15.93 -47.39 -2.46
CA GLU A 285 -14.62 -48.00 -2.67
C GLU A 285 -13.67 -47.90 -1.46
N LEU A 286 -13.89 -46.91 -0.57
CA LEU A 286 -13.07 -46.66 0.62
C LEU A 286 -13.59 -47.37 1.88
N ASN A 287 -14.70 -48.10 1.79
CA ASN A 287 -15.30 -48.83 2.91
C ASN A 287 -14.51 -50.09 3.35
N LYS A 288 -13.26 -50.24 2.89
CA LYS A 288 -12.34 -51.31 3.29
C LYS A 288 -11.22 -50.69 4.12
N CYS A 289 -11.00 -51.16 5.35
CA CYS A 289 -9.96 -50.64 6.24
C CYS A 289 -8.57 -50.66 5.59
N THR A 290 -8.28 -51.67 4.77
CA THR A 290 -7.00 -51.86 4.06
C THR A 290 -6.77 -50.88 2.91
N ALA A 291 -7.80 -50.16 2.47
CA ALA A 291 -7.65 -49.08 1.49
C ALA A 291 -6.73 -47.99 2.05
N CYS A 292 -6.84 -47.71 3.35
CA CYS A 292 -5.97 -46.75 4.04
C CYS A 292 -4.92 -47.48 4.89
N HIS A 293 -5.30 -48.40 5.75
CA HIS A 293 -4.39 -48.97 6.74
C HIS A 293 -3.54 -50.13 6.20
N GLU A 294 -2.41 -50.39 6.86
CA GLU A 294 -1.66 -51.63 6.69
C GLU A 294 -1.98 -52.60 7.84
N TYR A 295 -1.84 -53.91 7.57
CA TYR A 295 -2.10 -54.93 8.59
C TYR A 295 -1.04 -54.93 9.70
N THR A 296 0.24 -54.86 9.31
CA THR A 296 1.39 -54.95 10.22
C THR A 296 2.16 -53.63 10.34
N GLY A 297 1.88 -52.67 9.46
CA GLY A 297 2.57 -51.39 9.36
C GLY A 297 1.68 -50.21 9.73
N GLU A 298 2.31 -49.06 9.96
CA GLU A 298 1.59 -47.81 10.15
C GLU A 298 0.99 -47.28 8.83
N LEU A 299 0.02 -46.38 8.93
CA LEU A 299 -0.56 -45.68 7.79
C LEU A 299 0.51 -44.85 7.06
N LYS A 300 0.81 -45.24 5.82
CA LYS A 300 1.74 -44.58 4.91
C LYS A 300 1.12 -43.38 4.21
N ASP A 301 1.87 -42.29 4.10
CA ASP A 301 1.42 -41.06 3.44
C ASP A 301 1.13 -41.30 1.94
N GLU A 302 1.83 -42.25 1.32
CA GLU A 302 1.68 -42.63 -0.08
C GLU A 302 0.24 -43.03 -0.41
N LYS A 303 -0.42 -43.79 0.48
CA LYS A 303 -1.82 -44.19 0.32
C LYS A 303 -2.77 -43.00 0.31
N CYS A 304 -2.51 -41.97 1.11
CA CYS A 304 -3.26 -40.73 1.04
C CYS A 304 -3.01 -40.00 -0.29
N MET A 305 -1.76 -39.99 -0.73
CA MET A 305 -1.32 -39.26 -1.94
C MET A 305 -1.77 -39.91 -3.27
N GLU A 306 -2.17 -41.18 -3.27
CA GLU A 306 -2.78 -41.84 -4.44
C GLU A 306 -4.05 -41.11 -4.91
N CYS A 307 -4.89 -40.69 -3.96
CA CYS A 307 -6.11 -39.93 -4.22
C CYS A 307 -5.88 -38.40 -4.15
N HIS A 308 -5.05 -37.92 -3.21
CA HIS A 308 -4.78 -36.49 -3.02
C HIS A 308 -3.67 -35.95 -3.94
N LYS A 309 -3.83 -36.13 -5.26
CA LYS A 309 -2.83 -35.80 -6.29
C LYS A 309 -2.35 -34.34 -6.25
N LEU A 310 -3.23 -33.39 -5.95
CA LEU A 310 -2.85 -31.98 -5.84
C LEU A 310 -1.90 -31.72 -4.65
N VAL A 311 -2.15 -32.38 -3.52
CA VAL A 311 -1.29 -32.28 -2.34
C VAL A 311 0.03 -32.99 -2.59
N LYS A 312 -0.01 -34.18 -3.23
CA LYS A 312 1.17 -34.92 -3.67
C LYS A 312 2.12 -34.03 -4.49
N LYS A 313 1.59 -33.43 -5.57
CA LYS A 313 2.36 -32.52 -6.44
C LYS A 313 3.01 -31.38 -5.64
N ARG A 314 2.27 -30.75 -4.72
CA ARG A 314 2.81 -29.68 -3.87
C ARG A 314 3.89 -30.14 -2.90
N ARG A 315 3.81 -31.36 -2.36
CA ARG A 315 4.87 -31.93 -1.52
C ARG A 315 6.14 -32.22 -2.32
N GLU A 316 5.98 -32.78 -3.52
CA GLU A 316 7.08 -33.09 -4.43
C GLU A 316 7.79 -31.82 -4.91
N GLU A 317 7.02 -30.80 -5.30
CA GLU A 317 7.54 -29.50 -5.78
C GLU A 317 7.91 -28.53 -4.64
N LYS A 318 7.70 -28.92 -3.37
CA LYS A 318 7.90 -28.07 -2.18
C LYS A 318 7.18 -26.72 -2.26
N LEU A 319 5.94 -26.74 -2.74
CA LEU A 319 5.11 -25.54 -2.94
C LEU A 319 4.13 -25.29 -1.79
N GLY A 320 4.21 -24.08 -1.23
CA GLY A 320 3.30 -23.57 -0.20
C GLY A 320 3.29 -24.42 1.07
N TYR A 321 2.20 -24.31 1.84
CA TYR A 321 2.14 -24.86 3.19
C TYR A 321 2.38 -26.38 3.24
N HIS A 322 1.73 -27.15 2.36
CA HIS A 322 1.91 -28.60 2.33
C HIS A 322 3.31 -29.02 1.84
N GLY A 323 3.94 -28.24 0.97
CA GLY A 323 5.31 -28.47 0.51
C GLY A 323 6.37 -28.20 1.57
N ASN A 324 6.14 -27.18 2.39
CA ASN A 324 7.03 -26.80 3.49
C ASN A 324 6.84 -27.66 4.75
N SER A 325 5.67 -28.29 4.92
CA SER A 325 5.34 -29.09 6.09
C SER A 325 6.13 -30.40 6.16
N LYS A 326 6.85 -30.59 7.28
CA LYS A 326 7.59 -31.81 7.61
C LYS A 326 6.76 -32.68 8.56
N GLY A 327 6.30 -33.84 8.10
CA GLY A 327 5.53 -34.78 8.92
C GLY A 327 4.66 -35.73 8.12
N LYS A 328 4.01 -36.66 8.84
CA LYS A 328 2.99 -37.58 8.32
C LYS A 328 1.66 -36.87 8.18
N CYS A 329 0.89 -37.17 7.12
CA CYS A 329 -0.42 -36.60 6.83
C CYS A 329 -1.36 -36.65 8.05
N ILE A 330 -1.33 -37.78 8.77
CA ILE A 330 -2.23 -38.10 9.88
C ILE A 330 -2.05 -37.20 11.12
N LYS A 331 -0.93 -36.46 11.23
CA LYS A 331 -0.73 -35.52 12.33
C LYS A 331 -1.73 -34.36 12.27
N CYS A 332 -2.01 -33.89 11.05
CA CYS A 332 -2.95 -32.80 10.79
C CYS A 332 -4.29 -33.29 10.25
N HIS A 333 -4.31 -34.45 9.58
CA HIS A 333 -5.49 -35.06 8.97
C HIS A 333 -5.88 -36.35 9.68
N ARG A 334 -6.67 -36.23 10.75
CA ARG A 334 -7.14 -37.41 11.51
C ARG A 334 -8.49 -37.86 10.99
N GLU A 335 -8.50 -39.05 10.39
CA GLU A 335 -9.73 -39.72 9.99
C GLU A 335 -10.36 -40.46 11.18
N HIS A 336 -11.59 -40.93 11.02
CA HIS A 336 -12.45 -41.48 12.08
C HIS A 336 -12.72 -40.44 13.18
N PRO A 337 -13.28 -39.26 12.83
CA PRO A 337 -13.67 -38.27 13.82
C PRO A 337 -14.65 -38.87 14.84
N ALA A 338 -14.64 -38.35 16.07
CA ALA A 338 -15.53 -38.81 17.13
C ALA A 338 -17.01 -38.54 16.80
N GLU A 339 -17.28 -37.43 16.13
CA GLU A 339 -18.57 -37.10 15.54
C GLU A 339 -18.62 -37.63 14.11
N ALA A 340 -19.70 -38.33 13.77
CA ALA A 340 -19.96 -38.72 12.39
C ALA A 340 -19.99 -37.46 11.52
N LEU A 341 -19.26 -37.48 10.40
CA LEU A 341 -19.12 -36.33 9.47
C LEU A 341 -18.25 -35.16 9.97
N GLY A 342 -17.49 -35.33 11.06
CA GLY A 342 -16.58 -34.31 11.60
C GLY A 342 -15.43 -33.90 10.68
N LYS A 343 -14.78 -32.77 11.01
CA LYS A 343 -13.63 -32.22 10.26
C LYS A 343 -12.38 -33.08 10.48
N ILE A 344 -11.77 -33.53 9.38
CA ILE A 344 -10.50 -34.30 9.38
C ILE A 344 -9.31 -33.40 9.74
N ILE A 345 -9.40 -32.13 9.37
CA ILE A 345 -8.30 -31.17 9.43
C ILE A 345 -8.28 -30.51 10.81
N LYS A 346 -7.20 -30.71 11.56
CA LYS A 346 -6.87 -29.91 12.74
C LYS A 346 -5.99 -28.73 12.29
N PHE A 347 -6.62 -27.59 12.04
CA PHE A 347 -5.96 -26.36 11.60
C PHE A 347 -6.32 -25.20 12.53
N GLU A 348 -5.34 -24.73 13.28
CA GLU A 348 -5.48 -23.58 14.17
C GLU A 348 -5.25 -22.30 13.34
N LYS A 349 -6.34 -21.56 13.05
CA LYS A 349 -6.27 -20.39 12.17
C LYS A 349 -5.36 -19.29 12.73
N GLU A 350 -5.31 -19.16 14.05
CA GLU A 350 -4.59 -18.09 14.75
C GLU A 350 -3.08 -18.29 14.79
N GLU A 351 -2.63 -19.54 14.71
CA GLU A 351 -1.20 -19.90 14.71
C GLU A 351 -0.60 -19.99 13.31
N PHE A 352 -1.43 -19.86 12.26
CA PHE A 352 -0.98 -20.04 10.89
C PHE A 352 -0.02 -18.94 10.43
N ASN A 353 1.17 -19.34 9.99
CA ASN A 353 2.18 -18.43 9.47
C ASN A 353 2.10 -18.32 7.93
N HIS A 354 1.69 -17.17 7.42
CA HIS A 354 1.62 -16.91 5.98
C HIS A 354 2.98 -16.94 5.26
N ASN A 355 4.12 -16.91 5.97
CA ASN A 355 5.43 -17.12 5.36
C ASN A 355 5.62 -18.54 4.83
N GLU A 356 4.83 -19.50 5.30
CA GLU A 356 4.83 -20.86 4.80
C GLU A 356 3.89 -21.04 3.59
N ALA A 357 3.07 -20.03 3.28
CA ALA A 357 2.19 -19.99 2.12
C ALA A 357 2.91 -19.44 0.88
N LEU A 358 2.26 -19.56 -0.29
CA LEU A 358 2.78 -18.99 -1.54
C LEU A 358 2.64 -17.47 -1.61
N PHE A 359 1.61 -16.90 -0.98
CA PHE A 359 1.39 -15.47 -0.90
C PHE A 359 1.82 -14.93 0.46
N LYS A 360 2.93 -14.19 0.47
CA LYS A 360 3.44 -13.50 1.66
C LYS A 360 2.64 -12.24 1.90
N LEU A 361 2.17 -12.05 3.13
CA LEU A 361 1.45 -10.84 3.51
C LEU A 361 2.46 -9.71 3.72
N GLU A 362 2.40 -8.70 2.85
CA GLU A 362 3.26 -7.51 2.90
C GLU A 362 2.43 -6.22 2.95
N GLY A 363 2.99 -5.18 3.57
CA GLY A 363 2.33 -3.88 3.72
C GLY A 363 0.97 -4.00 4.41
N LYS A 364 -0.06 -3.42 3.81
CA LYS A 364 -1.43 -3.45 4.35
C LYS A 364 -2.06 -4.84 4.39
N HIS A 365 -1.57 -5.80 3.61
CA HIS A 365 -2.07 -7.18 3.69
C HIS A 365 -1.67 -7.86 5.01
N ALA A 366 -0.53 -7.49 5.61
CA ALA A 366 -0.07 -8.05 6.88
C ALA A 366 -0.91 -7.57 8.08
N GLU A 367 -1.66 -6.48 7.94
CA GLU A 367 -2.56 -5.96 8.98
C GLU A 367 -3.90 -6.71 9.04
N ILE A 368 -4.22 -7.53 8.02
CA ILE A 368 -5.49 -8.27 7.93
C ILE A 368 -5.38 -9.58 8.72
N LYS A 369 -6.16 -9.70 9.80
CA LYS A 369 -6.17 -10.91 10.64
C LYS A 369 -7.24 -11.92 10.21
N GLU A 370 -8.31 -11.46 9.57
CA GLU A 370 -9.43 -12.32 9.18
C GLU A 370 -9.19 -12.96 7.81
N CYS A 371 -8.92 -14.27 7.79
CA CYS A 371 -8.68 -15.06 6.58
C CYS A 371 -9.78 -14.88 5.53
N GLU A 372 -11.04 -14.76 5.98
CA GLU A 372 -12.24 -14.61 5.17
C GLU A 372 -12.29 -13.29 4.39
N LYS A 373 -11.52 -12.27 4.79
CA LYS A 373 -11.44 -11.01 4.02
C LYS A 373 -10.71 -11.19 2.69
N CYS A 374 -9.76 -12.13 2.62
CA CYS A 374 -9.03 -12.49 1.41
C CYS A 374 -9.65 -13.72 0.74
N HIS A 375 -9.94 -14.78 1.50
CA HIS A 375 -10.44 -16.06 1.01
C HIS A 375 -11.96 -16.11 0.78
N LYS A 376 -12.52 -15.07 0.13
CA LYS A 376 -13.97 -14.95 -0.17
C LYS A 376 -14.44 -15.87 -1.30
N GLY A 377 -13.56 -16.14 -2.27
CA GLY A 377 -13.84 -16.92 -3.48
C GLY A 377 -13.76 -18.43 -3.30
N ARG A 378 -14.33 -18.99 -2.21
CA ARG A 378 -14.45 -20.45 -2.10
C ARG A 378 -15.32 -20.95 -3.27
N PRO A 379 -14.89 -21.97 -4.04
CA PRO A 379 -15.75 -22.60 -5.02
C PRO A 379 -17.06 -23.04 -4.35
N LYS A 380 -18.22 -22.79 -4.99
CA LYS A 380 -19.51 -23.25 -4.45
C LYS A 380 -19.45 -24.76 -4.21
N GLY A 381 -19.65 -25.20 -2.97
CA GLY A 381 -19.57 -26.60 -2.55
C GLY A 381 -18.22 -27.05 -1.96
N ALA A 382 -17.20 -26.18 -1.94
CA ALA A 382 -15.96 -26.49 -1.24
C ALA A 382 -16.17 -26.49 0.29
N PRO A 383 -15.60 -27.47 1.02
CA PRO A 383 -15.72 -27.53 2.47
C PRO A 383 -15.13 -26.28 3.13
N GLU A 384 -15.76 -25.87 4.24
CA GLU A 384 -15.32 -24.74 5.04
C GLU A 384 -13.86 -24.94 5.49
N GLY A 385 -12.98 -23.96 5.21
CA GLY A 385 -11.54 -24.05 5.50
C GLY A 385 -10.65 -24.44 4.32
N LEU A 386 -11.17 -24.52 3.09
CA LEU A 386 -10.33 -24.63 1.90
C LEU A 386 -9.68 -23.27 1.55
N TYR A 387 -8.43 -23.07 1.98
CA TYR A 387 -7.62 -21.86 1.69
C TYR A 387 -6.69 -22.03 0.48
N VAL A 388 -6.93 -23.07 -0.30
CA VAL A 388 -6.03 -23.57 -1.34
C VAL A 388 -6.67 -23.36 -2.72
N GLY A 389 -5.88 -22.89 -3.69
CA GLY A 389 -6.32 -22.76 -5.09
C GLY A 389 -6.87 -21.38 -5.48
N MET A 390 -6.73 -20.38 -4.60
CA MET A 390 -6.95 -18.98 -4.94
C MET A 390 -5.85 -18.51 -5.91
N LYS A 391 -6.24 -17.78 -6.96
CA LYS A 391 -5.31 -17.05 -7.83
C LYS A 391 -4.83 -15.79 -7.12
N PHE A 392 -3.56 -15.45 -7.27
CA PHE A 392 -2.93 -14.30 -6.61
C PHE A 392 -1.83 -13.66 -7.47
N GLU A 393 -1.75 -14.01 -8.76
CA GLU A 393 -0.67 -13.53 -9.64
C GLU A 393 -0.88 -12.07 -10.03
N LEU A 394 -2.14 -11.63 -10.11
CA LEU A 394 -2.52 -10.27 -10.42
C LEU A 394 -3.29 -9.65 -9.25
N CYS A 395 -3.10 -8.35 -9.01
CA CYS A 395 -3.89 -7.59 -8.05
C CYS A 395 -5.40 -7.76 -8.30
N THR A 396 -5.78 -7.88 -9.57
CA THR A 396 -7.17 -8.05 -10.02
C THR A 396 -7.76 -9.43 -9.73
N ASP A 397 -6.94 -10.41 -9.35
CA ASP A 397 -7.45 -11.72 -8.91
C ASP A 397 -8.24 -11.61 -7.59
N CYS A 398 -7.91 -10.59 -6.78
CA CYS A 398 -8.54 -10.34 -5.48
C CYS A 398 -9.26 -8.98 -5.41
N HIS A 399 -8.72 -7.95 -6.07
CA HIS A 399 -9.23 -6.58 -6.01
C HIS A 399 -9.96 -6.19 -7.29
N LYS A 400 -11.04 -5.43 -7.16
CA LYS A 400 -11.68 -4.80 -8.33
C LYS A 400 -10.81 -3.62 -8.80
N ASP A 401 -10.54 -3.53 -10.09
CA ASP A 401 -9.81 -2.40 -10.67
C ASP A 401 -10.61 -1.09 -10.52
N PRO A 402 -10.09 -0.09 -9.77
CA PRO A 402 -10.76 1.19 -9.62
C PRO A 402 -10.69 2.08 -10.87
N HIS A 403 -9.78 1.79 -11.81
CA HIS A 403 -9.59 2.55 -13.06
C HIS A 403 -10.40 2.02 -14.24
N ASN A 404 -11.30 1.05 -14.02
CA ASN A 404 -12.18 0.47 -15.04
C ASN A 404 -11.42 0.01 -16.30
N ASN A 405 -10.29 -0.67 -16.12
CA ASN A 405 -9.35 -1.14 -17.16
C ASN A 405 -8.66 -0.04 -17.98
N GLY A 406 -8.78 1.23 -17.61
CA GLY A 406 -8.18 2.34 -18.36
C GLY A 406 -6.64 2.38 -18.36
N LEU A 407 -6.00 1.74 -17.37
CA LEU A 407 -4.54 1.75 -17.20
C LEU A 407 -3.85 0.39 -17.40
N GLY A 408 -4.62 -0.68 -17.57
CA GLY A 408 -4.12 -2.06 -17.62
C GLY A 408 -4.05 -2.73 -16.24
N SER A 409 -3.61 -3.99 -16.20
CA SER A 409 -3.65 -4.84 -15.00
C SER A 409 -2.41 -4.76 -14.10
N LYS A 410 -1.34 -4.09 -14.54
CA LYS A 410 -0.08 -3.96 -13.79
C LYS A 410 -0.15 -2.79 -12.81
N CYS A 411 -0.91 -2.94 -11.73
CA CYS A 411 -1.11 -1.87 -10.74
C CYS A 411 0.20 -1.41 -10.09
N GLU A 412 1.17 -2.32 -9.96
CA GLU A 412 2.47 -2.14 -9.32
C GLU A 412 3.39 -1.13 -10.01
N THR A 413 3.06 -0.70 -11.24
CA THR A 413 3.76 0.41 -11.89
C THR A 413 3.53 1.74 -11.18
N CYS A 414 2.38 1.88 -10.50
CA CYS A 414 1.97 3.13 -9.84
C CYS A 414 1.68 2.95 -8.35
N HIS A 415 1.20 1.78 -7.94
CA HIS A 415 0.78 1.49 -6.57
C HIS A 415 1.70 0.48 -5.88
N SER A 416 1.58 0.35 -4.56
CA SER A 416 2.29 -0.66 -3.79
C SER A 416 1.37 -1.28 -2.73
N ALA A 417 1.75 -2.46 -2.25
CA ALA A 417 1.06 -3.09 -1.12
C ALA A 417 1.14 -2.27 0.18
N VAL A 418 2.08 -1.33 0.28
CA VAL A 418 2.25 -0.45 1.45
C VAL A 418 1.27 0.73 1.40
N GLY A 419 1.03 1.29 0.22
CA GLY A 419 0.13 2.44 0.05
C GLY A 419 -0.28 2.67 -1.41
N TRP A 420 -1.49 3.19 -1.58
CA TRP A 420 -2.18 3.31 -2.88
C TRP A 420 -2.45 4.75 -3.31
N LYS A 421 -2.30 5.75 -2.43
CA LYS A 421 -2.68 7.14 -2.69
C LYS A 421 -1.65 8.12 -2.14
N GLY A 422 -1.63 9.34 -2.70
CA GLY A 422 -0.84 10.45 -2.18
C GLY A 422 0.66 10.17 -2.23
N LYS A 423 1.35 10.39 -1.10
CA LYS A 423 2.81 10.25 -0.98
C LYS A 423 3.33 8.83 -1.18
N ASP A 424 2.47 7.82 -1.04
CA ASP A 424 2.86 6.42 -1.17
C ASP A 424 2.72 5.90 -2.61
N LEU A 425 2.34 6.77 -3.56
CA LEU A 425 2.29 6.47 -4.98
C LEU A 425 3.73 6.33 -5.52
N LYS A 426 4.01 5.24 -6.26
CA LYS A 426 5.30 5.01 -6.91
C LYS A 426 5.47 5.79 -8.22
N PHE A 427 4.36 6.22 -8.82
CA PHE A 427 4.37 6.93 -10.09
C PHE A 427 5.00 8.32 -9.95
N ASP A 428 6.01 8.59 -10.78
CA ASP A 428 6.65 9.89 -10.90
C ASP A 428 6.37 10.47 -12.30
N HIS A 429 5.70 11.63 -12.35
CA HIS A 429 5.29 12.24 -13.60
C HIS A 429 6.48 12.63 -14.51
N ASN A 430 7.63 13.00 -13.94
CA ASN A 430 8.80 13.39 -14.73
C ASN A 430 9.56 12.20 -15.29
N LYS A 431 9.40 11.01 -14.70
CA LYS A 431 10.06 9.77 -15.11
C LYS A 431 9.15 8.88 -15.96
N ASP A 432 7.89 8.76 -15.59
CA ASP A 432 6.96 7.75 -16.09
C ASP A 432 5.94 8.33 -17.09
N SER A 433 5.94 9.65 -17.31
CA SER A 433 5.11 10.32 -18.32
C SER A 433 5.96 11.11 -19.33
N LYS A 434 5.41 11.29 -20.53
CA LYS A 434 6.04 12.07 -21.61
C LYS A 434 5.98 13.58 -21.36
N TYR A 435 5.03 14.04 -20.55
CA TYR A 435 4.91 15.45 -20.22
C TYR A 435 5.63 15.71 -18.89
N ARG A 436 6.70 16.52 -18.89
CA ARG A 436 7.44 16.84 -17.67
C ARG A 436 6.79 18.04 -16.98
N LEU A 437 6.57 17.92 -15.66
CA LEU A 437 6.02 18.99 -14.85
C LEU A 437 7.14 19.97 -14.47
N GLU A 438 7.29 21.02 -15.27
CA GLU A 438 8.32 22.05 -15.09
C GLU A 438 7.72 23.37 -14.59
N GLY A 439 8.56 24.18 -13.92
CA GLY A 439 8.18 25.49 -13.39
C GLY A 439 6.94 25.41 -12.49
N LYS A 440 5.90 26.19 -12.81
CA LYS A 440 4.66 26.21 -12.02
C LYS A 440 3.81 24.93 -12.13
N HIS A 441 4.02 24.10 -13.15
CA HIS A 441 3.31 22.82 -13.28
C HIS A 441 3.78 21.78 -12.26
N ALA A 442 5.00 21.90 -11.72
CA ALA A 442 5.57 20.96 -10.75
C ALA A 442 4.77 20.87 -9.43
N SER A 443 3.99 21.90 -9.09
CA SER A 443 3.25 21.99 -7.82
C SER A 443 1.73 21.90 -8.00
N ILE A 444 1.23 21.58 -9.19
CA ILE A 444 -0.21 21.51 -9.46
C ILE A 444 -0.81 20.21 -8.94
N LYS A 445 -2.08 20.22 -8.53
CA LYS A 445 -2.76 18.99 -8.10
C LYS A 445 -3.13 18.15 -9.32
N CYS A 446 -3.09 16.83 -9.19
CA CYS A 446 -3.43 15.91 -10.29
C CYS A 446 -4.82 16.21 -10.89
N VAL A 447 -5.82 16.51 -10.05
CA VAL A 447 -7.20 16.82 -10.44
C VAL A 447 -7.35 18.08 -11.31
N ASP A 448 -6.36 18.97 -11.28
CA ASP A 448 -6.40 20.20 -12.08
C ASP A 448 -6.20 19.89 -13.56
N CYS A 449 -5.42 18.84 -13.88
CA CYS A 449 -5.19 18.33 -15.23
C CYS A 449 -6.06 17.10 -15.55
N HIS A 450 -6.06 16.11 -14.67
CA HIS A 450 -6.75 14.83 -14.85
C HIS A 450 -8.12 14.87 -14.20
N LYS A 451 -9.14 15.23 -14.98
CA LYS A 451 -10.53 15.37 -14.50
C LYS A 451 -11.20 14.01 -14.30
N PRO A 452 -11.76 13.73 -13.11
CA PRO A 452 -12.64 12.58 -12.88
C PRO A 452 -13.90 12.64 -13.75
N THR A 453 -14.51 11.49 -14.01
CA THR A 453 -15.74 11.41 -14.83
C THR A 453 -16.90 12.20 -14.22
N LYS A 454 -16.98 12.24 -12.88
CA LYS A 454 -17.98 13.05 -12.16
C LYS A 454 -17.45 14.45 -11.90
N GLN A 455 -18.16 15.46 -12.41
CA GLN A 455 -17.80 16.87 -12.24
C GLN A 455 -17.76 17.26 -10.75
N GLY A 456 -16.72 17.98 -10.34
CA GLY A 456 -16.48 18.38 -8.94
C GLY A 456 -15.93 17.28 -8.03
N SER A 457 -15.74 16.05 -8.53
CA SER A 457 -15.09 14.98 -7.77
C SER A 457 -13.59 15.21 -7.66
N THR A 458 -13.01 14.82 -6.53
CA THR A 458 -11.56 14.69 -6.30
C THR A 458 -11.09 13.24 -6.38
N ASP A 459 -11.99 12.31 -6.69
CA ASP A 459 -11.67 10.89 -6.82
C ASP A 459 -10.94 10.60 -8.13
N MET A 460 -9.64 10.42 -8.00
CA MET A 460 -8.73 10.14 -9.10
C MET A 460 -8.90 8.74 -9.72
N SER A 461 -9.70 7.84 -9.13
CA SER A 461 -9.93 6.50 -9.70
C SER A 461 -10.56 6.56 -11.10
N THR A 462 -11.48 7.51 -11.32
CA THR A 462 -12.22 7.69 -12.57
C THR A 462 -11.63 8.75 -13.51
N ALA A 463 -10.44 9.26 -13.19
CA ALA A 463 -9.80 10.29 -13.98
C ALA A 463 -9.19 9.74 -15.27
N VAL A 464 -9.17 10.56 -16.32
CA VAL A 464 -8.55 10.22 -17.60
C VAL A 464 -7.07 10.57 -17.54
N PHE A 465 -6.20 9.55 -17.52
CA PHE A 465 -4.74 9.73 -17.49
C PHE A 465 -4.05 9.55 -18.85
N LYS A 466 -4.70 8.90 -19.81
CA LYS A 466 -4.16 8.64 -21.16
C LYS A 466 -4.94 9.39 -22.23
N GLY A 467 -4.26 9.75 -23.31
CA GLY A 467 -4.89 10.30 -24.52
C GLY A 467 -5.22 11.80 -24.47
N PHE A 468 -4.75 12.53 -23.46
CA PHE A 468 -4.90 13.98 -23.43
C PHE A 468 -3.90 14.66 -24.39
N LYS A 469 -4.33 15.65 -25.17
CA LYS A 469 -3.44 16.44 -26.03
C LYS A 469 -2.71 17.48 -25.19
N TYR A 470 -1.37 17.49 -25.23
CA TYR A 470 -0.53 18.38 -24.42
C TYR A 470 0.61 19.03 -25.22
N ASP A 471 0.62 18.82 -26.53
CA ASP A 471 1.62 19.29 -27.48
C ASP A 471 1.66 20.82 -27.61
N LEU A 472 0.54 21.49 -27.33
CA LEU A 472 0.43 22.94 -27.33
C LEU A 472 -0.03 23.44 -25.96
N CYS A 473 0.47 24.60 -25.54
CA CYS A 473 0.02 25.30 -24.33
C CYS A 473 -1.50 25.53 -24.36
N THR A 474 -2.03 25.79 -25.57
CA THR A 474 -3.46 26.06 -25.81
C THR A 474 -4.36 24.82 -25.70
N SER A 475 -3.78 23.61 -25.63
CA SER A 475 -4.56 22.40 -25.36
C SER A 475 -5.13 22.39 -23.94
N CYS A 476 -4.52 23.12 -23.01
CA CYS A 476 -4.99 23.29 -21.63
C CYS A 476 -5.40 24.73 -21.31
N HIS A 477 -4.64 25.71 -21.81
CA HIS A 477 -4.79 27.12 -21.44
C HIS A 477 -5.53 27.90 -22.53
N LYS A 478 -6.34 28.87 -22.13
CA LYS A 478 -6.92 29.83 -23.07
C LYS A 478 -5.86 30.87 -23.42
N ASP A 479 -5.67 31.14 -24.71
CA ASP A 479 -4.77 32.20 -25.18
C ASP A 479 -5.29 33.59 -24.76
N PRO A 480 -4.54 34.37 -23.94
CA PRO A 480 -4.92 35.73 -23.58
C PRO A 480 -4.69 36.76 -24.70
N HIS A 481 -3.94 36.41 -25.75
CA HIS A 481 -3.57 37.30 -26.86
C HIS A 481 -4.57 37.29 -28.03
N ASN A 482 -5.72 36.62 -27.88
CA ASN A 482 -6.75 36.55 -28.92
C ASN A 482 -6.21 36.10 -30.29
N ASN A 483 -5.25 35.15 -30.28
CA ASN A 483 -4.52 34.62 -31.44
C ASN A 483 -3.60 35.61 -32.18
N ASP A 484 -3.33 36.80 -31.63
CA ASP A 484 -2.49 37.81 -32.30
C ASP A 484 -1.01 37.39 -32.42
N LEU A 485 -0.52 36.56 -31.48
CA LEU A 485 0.89 36.14 -31.40
C LEU A 485 1.15 34.69 -31.83
N GLY A 486 0.10 33.93 -32.15
CA GLY A 486 0.19 32.50 -32.48
C GLY A 486 0.31 31.59 -31.26
N SER A 487 0.52 30.29 -31.48
CA SER A 487 0.42 29.24 -30.44
C SER A 487 1.74 28.88 -29.73
N LYS A 488 2.88 29.40 -30.19
CA LYS A 488 4.22 29.13 -29.62
C LYS A 488 4.53 30.07 -28.46
N CYS A 489 3.83 29.89 -27.35
CA CYS A 489 3.93 30.75 -26.17
C CYS A 489 5.37 30.84 -25.63
N GLU A 490 6.14 29.75 -25.72
CA GLU A 490 7.51 29.59 -25.23
C GLU A 490 8.56 30.43 -25.95
N SER A 491 8.20 31.04 -27.09
CA SER A 491 9.02 32.03 -27.78
C SER A 491 9.18 33.32 -26.96
N CYS A 492 8.18 33.65 -26.13
CA CYS A 492 8.16 34.86 -25.30
C CYS A 492 8.08 34.54 -23.80
N HIS A 493 7.32 33.52 -23.41
CA HIS A 493 7.08 33.14 -22.02
C HIS A 493 7.96 31.95 -21.59
N ASN A 494 8.02 31.70 -20.28
CA ASN A 494 8.69 30.53 -19.72
C ASN A 494 7.80 29.85 -18.67
N TYR A 495 8.14 28.60 -18.31
CA TYR A 495 7.34 27.78 -17.39
C TYR A 495 7.32 28.30 -15.93
N SER A 496 8.27 29.15 -15.56
CA SER A 496 8.38 29.70 -14.19
C SER A 496 7.60 31.00 -14.01
N SER A 497 7.50 31.84 -15.05
CA SER A 497 6.81 33.11 -15.04
C SER A 497 6.32 33.53 -16.43
N TRP A 498 5.11 34.08 -16.47
CA TRP A 498 4.46 34.59 -17.69
C TRP A 498 4.59 36.12 -17.87
N LYS A 499 5.13 36.84 -16.89
CA LYS A 499 5.15 38.31 -16.89
C LYS A 499 6.45 38.90 -16.33
N GLY A 500 6.73 40.15 -16.70
CA GLY A 500 7.82 40.94 -16.13
C GLY A 500 9.19 40.58 -16.70
N LYS A 501 10.21 40.65 -15.85
CA LYS A 501 11.63 40.53 -16.23
C LYS A 501 12.06 39.17 -16.81
N ASP A 502 11.26 38.13 -16.60
CA ASP A 502 11.57 36.78 -17.07
C ASP A 502 11.05 36.51 -18.50
N LEU A 503 10.45 37.52 -19.14
CA LEU A 503 9.99 37.43 -20.53
C LEU A 503 11.20 37.32 -21.47
N LYS A 504 11.19 36.34 -22.37
CA LYS A 504 12.25 36.11 -23.38
C LYS A 504 12.16 37.03 -24.59
N PHE A 505 11.00 37.67 -24.78
CA PHE A 505 10.73 38.58 -25.87
C PHE A 505 11.61 39.83 -25.77
N ASP A 506 12.30 40.13 -26.86
CA ASP A 506 13.08 41.35 -27.03
C ASP A 506 12.51 42.14 -28.20
N HIS A 507 12.06 43.38 -27.95
CA HIS A 507 11.40 44.20 -28.95
C HIS A 507 12.31 44.55 -30.15
N ASN A 508 13.61 44.72 -29.91
CA ASN A 508 14.58 45.10 -30.93
C ASN A 508 15.02 43.91 -31.78
N ARG A 509 15.00 42.70 -31.21
CA ARG A 509 15.30 41.45 -31.92
C ARG A 509 14.09 40.88 -32.66
N ASP A 510 12.93 40.86 -32.00
CA ASP A 510 11.78 40.06 -32.40
C ASP A 510 10.67 40.87 -33.10
N SER A 511 10.82 42.20 -33.19
CA SER A 511 9.85 43.08 -33.85
C SER A 511 10.48 43.95 -34.94
N LYS A 512 9.65 44.52 -35.82
CA LYS A 512 10.11 45.40 -36.91
C LYS A 512 10.41 46.83 -36.46
N TYR A 513 9.91 47.25 -35.30
CA TYR A 513 10.12 48.60 -34.79
C TYR A 513 11.19 48.56 -33.70
N ARG A 514 12.35 49.16 -33.98
CA ARG A 514 13.44 49.23 -33.00
C ARG A 514 13.16 50.37 -32.03
N LEU A 515 13.15 50.07 -30.74
CA LEU A 515 13.10 51.03 -29.65
C LEU A 515 14.48 51.66 -29.49
N GLU A 516 14.61 52.91 -29.92
CA GLU A 516 15.84 53.70 -29.86
C GLU A 516 15.66 54.96 -29.04
N GLY A 517 16.75 55.48 -28.48
CA GLY A 517 16.73 56.71 -27.69
C GLY A 517 15.77 56.64 -26.50
N LYS A 518 14.76 57.51 -26.47
CA LYS A 518 13.77 57.54 -25.38
C LYS A 518 12.75 56.39 -25.44
N HIS A 519 12.57 55.75 -26.60
CA HIS A 519 11.64 54.62 -26.75
C HIS A 519 12.18 53.34 -26.10
N ASP A 520 13.49 53.21 -25.92
CA ASP A 520 14.13 52.02 -25.31
C ASP A 520 13.65 51.71 -23.88
N LYS A 521 13.23 52.74 -23.13
CA LYS A 521 12.77 52.61 -21.73
C LYS A 521 11.25 52.69 -21.57
N ILE A 522 10.49 52.62 -22.66
CA ILE A 522 9.04 52.76 -22.61
C ILE A 522 8.38 51.48 -22.09
N LYS A 523 7.27 51.59 -21.37
CA LYS A 523 6.52 50.41 -20.95
C LYS A 523 5.67 49.92 -22.12
N CYS A 524 5.49 48.61 -22.23
CA CYS A 524 4.70 48.00 -23.31
C CYS A 524 3.29 48.61 -23.41
N VAL A 525 2.64 48.88 -22.27
CA VAL A 525 1.26 49.41 -22.19
C VAL A 525 1.10 50.82 -22.78
N ASP A 526 2.18 51.60 -22.83
CA ASP A 526 2.14 52.96 -23.36
C ASP A 526 1.90 52.97 -24.88
N CYS A 527 2.38 51.91 -25.56
CA CYS A 527 2.15 51.66 -26.98
C CYS A 527 1.01 50.65 -27.21
N HIS A 528 1.06 49.50 -26.53
CA HIS A 528 0.10 48.41 -26.64
C HIS A 528 -1.03 48.55 -25.62
N LYS A 529 -2.05 49.32 -25.98
CA LYS A 529 -3.18 49.62 -25.10
C LYS A 529 -4.20 48.47 -25.07
N PRO A 530 -4.53 47.91 -23.89
CA PRO A 530 -5.57 46.90 -23.75
C PRO A 530 -6.92 47.43 -24.22
N ARG A 531 -7.76 46.54 -24.75
CA ARG A 531 -9.16 46.84 -25.08
C ARG A 531 -10.07 45.80 -24.43
N PRO A 532 -10.98 46.18 -23.51
CA PRO A 532 -11.16 47.53 -22.93
C PRO A 532 -9.95 48.00 -22.10
N ALA A 533 -9.84 49.30 -21.81
CA ALA A 533 -8.64 49.93 -21.22
C ALA A 533 -8.24 49.38 -19.84
N ASN A 534 -9.17 48.77 -19.12
CA ASN A 534 -8.97 48.12 -17.83
C ASN A 534 -8.66 46.61 -17.93
N ALA A 535 -8.54 46.06 -19.15
CA ALA A 535 -8.17 44.67 -19.36
C ALA A 535 -6.67 44.41 -19.14
N ALA A 536 -6.30 43.14 -19.03
CA ALA A 536 -4.90 42.72 -18.95
C ALA A 536 -4.13 43.08 -20.23
N LEU A 537 -2.84 43.42 -20.09
CA LEU A 537 -1.95 43.75 -21.22
C LEU A 537 -1.97 42.71 -22.36
N GLY A 538 -2.20 41.44 -22.04
CA GLY A 538 -2.32 40.38 -23.04
C GLY A 538 -3.38 40.63 -24.12
N THR A 539 -4.45 41.37 -23.81
CA THR A 539 -5.54 41.65 -24.77
C THR A 539 -5.25 42.83 -25.71
N ALA A 540 -4.11 43.51 -25.53
CA ALA A 540 -3.70 44.58 -26.43
C ALA A 540 -3.37 44.04 -27.82
N GLN A 541 -3.43 44.92 -28.82
CA GLN A 541 -2.98 44.61 -30.18
C GLN A 541 -1.45 44.70 -30.22
N PHE A 542 -0.76 43.60 -30.50
CA PHE A 542 0.69 43.53 -30.61
C PHE A 542 1.19 43.55 -32.05
N ARG A 543 0.39 43.06 -33.01
CA ARG A 543 0.73 43.08 -34.44
C ARG A 543 0.03 44.17 -35.23
N ASN A 544 0.62 44.49 -36.39
CA ASN A 544 0.04 45.37 -37.41
C ASN A 544 -0.26 46.80 -36.94
N MET A 545 0.45 47.30 -35.92
CA MET A 545 0.43 48.72 -35.59
C MET A 545 1.13 49.54 -36.69
N LYS A 546 0.61 50.73 -36.98
CA LYS A 546 1.28 51.69 -37.87
C LYS A 546 2.44 52.31 -37.09
N PHE A 547 3.65 52.33 -37.67
CA PHE A 547 4.85 52.89 -37.05
C PHE A 547 5.80 53.57 -38.04
N LYS A 548 5.39 53.71 -39.30
CA LYS A 548 6.28 54.22 -40.37
C LYS A 548 6.55 55.72 -40.20
N LEU A 549 5.57 56.45 -39.68
CA LEU A 549 5.67 57.88 -39.42
C LEU A 549 5.65 58.15 -37.92
N CYS A 550 6.37 59.16 -37.45
CA CYS A 550 6.30 59.60 -36.05
C CYS A 550 4.85 59.92 -35.64
N THR A 551 4.06 60.43 -36.59
CA THR A 551 2.66 60.79 -36.43
C THR A 551 1.70 59.61 -36.32
N ASP A 552 2.17 58.38 -36.60
CA ASP A 552 1.36 57.18 -36.37
C ASP A 552 1.10 56.94 -34.87
N CYS A 553 1.95 57.52 -34.00
CA CYS A 553 1.83 57.41 -32.55
C CYS A 553 1.82 58.77 -31.83
N HIS A 554 2.57 59.76 -32.33
CA HIS A 554 2.68 61.09 -31.72
C HIS A 554 1.81 62.11 -32.45
N LYS A 555 1.37 63.14 -31.73
CA LYS A 555 0.71 64.30 -32.35
C LYS A 555 1.78 65.30 -32.78
N ASP A 556 1.70 65.81 -34.00
CA ASP A 556 2.62 66.85 -34.48
C ASP A 556 2.39 68.18 -33.73
N PRO A 557 3.41 68.72 -33.01
CA PRO A 557 3.30 70.01 -32.35
C PRO A 557 3.36 71.21 -33.30
N HIS A 558 3.84 71.04 -34.54
CA HIS A 558 4.03 72.12 -35.53
C HIS A 558 2.81 72.36 -36.42
N ASN A 559 1.66 71.77 -36.10
CA ASN A 559 0.42 71.93 -36.86
C ASN A 559 0.58 71.67 -38.39
N ASN A 560 1.43 70.72 -38.76
CA ASN A 560 1.78 70.34 -40.14
C ASN A 560 2.57 71.38 -40.95
N GLU A 561 3.12 72.44 -40.35
CA GLU A 561 3.90 73.47 -41.09
C GLU A 561 5.22 72.95 -41.68
N LEU A 562 5.82 71.92 -41.05
CA LEU A 562 7.14 71.39 -41.38
C LEU A 562 7.12 70.02 -42.09
N GLY A 563 5.94 69.43 -42.28
CA GLY A 563 5.77 68.09 -42.84
C GLY A 563 6.04 66.96 -41.82
N SER A 564 6.01 65.72 -42.29
CA SER A 564 6.01 64.51 -41.44
C SER A 564 7.38 63.88 -41.18
N LYS A 565 8.45 64.41 -41.78
CA LYS A 565 9.83 63.90 -41.62
C LYS A 565 10.53 64.58 -40.45
N CYS A 566 10.08 64.27 -39.24
CA CYS A 566 10.57 64.90 -38.01
C CYS A 566 12.08 64.71 -37.81
N GLU A 567 12.64 63.59 -38.30
CA GLU A 567 14.04 63.20 -38.20
C GLU A 567 15.02 64.11 -38.94
N GLN A 568 14.53 64.98 -39.83
CA GLN A 568 15.36 66.01 -40.47
C GLN A 568 15.87 67.04 -39.47
N CYS A 569 15.07 67.34 -38.44
CA CYS A 569 15.39 68.35 -37.43
C CYS A 569 15.59 67.73 -36.05
N HIS A 570 14.80 66.72 -35.68
CA HIS A 570 14.82 66.09 -34.37
C HIS A 570 15.53 64.74 -34.39
N ASN A 571 15.91 64.24 -33.22
CA ASN A 571 16.49 62.92 -33.07
C ASN A 571 15.79 62.13 -31.95
N TYR A 572 15.92 60.80 -31.97
CA TYR A 572 15.24 59.91 -31.03
C TYR A 572 15.68 60.08 -29.56
N ALA A 573 16.82 60.72 -29.31
CA ALA A 573 17.37 60.90 -27.97
C ALA A 573 16.83 62.17 -27.25
N SER A 574 16.58 63.25 -28.00
CA SER A 574 16.11 64.53 -27.46
C SER A 574 15.34 65.36 -28.49
N TRP A 575 14.27 66.00 -28.01
CA TRP A 575 13.42 66.93 -28.76
C TRP A 575 13.59 68.38 -28.29
N LYS A 576 14.62 68.68 -27.50
CA LYS A 576 14.88 70.02 -26.98
C LYS A 576 15.60 70.88 -28.02
N ASP A 577 15.34 72.19 -28.00
CA ASP A 577 15.87 73.19 -28.95
C ASP A 577 17.38 73.08 -29.20
N LYS A 578 18.17 72.84 -28.16
CA LYS A 578 19.64 72.73 -28.25
C LYS A 578 20.15 71.53 -29.07
N ASP A 579 19.30 70.52 -29.29
CA ASP A 579 19.64 69.25 -29.94
C ASP A 579 19.02 69.16 -31.36
N VAL A 580 18.41 70.25 -31.84
CA VAL A 580 17.78 70.35 -33.16
C VAL A 580 18.86 70.55 -34.23
N LYS A 581 18.82 69.74 -35.29
CA LYS A 581 19.75 69.75 -36.42
C LYS A 581 19.35 70.76 -37.50
N PHE A 582 18.96 71.98 -37.10
CA PHE A 582 18.56 73.05 -38.01
C PHE A 582 19.59 74.17 -37.96
N ASP A 583 20.13 74.54 -39.12
CA ASP A 583 21.04 75.67 -39.28
C ASP A 583 20.34 76.78 -40.07
N HIS A 584 20.08 77.91 -39.41
CA HIS A 584 19.34 79.03 -40.01
C HIS A 584 20.04 79.62 -41.25
N ASN A 585 21.38 79.57 -41.30
CA ASN A 585 22.17 80.13 -42.40
C ASN A 585 22.25 79.19 -43.60
N LYS A 586 22.00 77.89 -43.40
CA LYS A 586 22.01 76.86 -44.43
C LYS A 586 20.60 76.48 -44.92
N ASP A 587 19.67 76.34 -43.99
CA ASP A 587 18.37 75.72 -44.20
C ASP A 587 17.23 76.74 -44.33
N SER A 588 17.53 78.04 -44.21
CA SER A 588 16.55 79.13 -44.33
C SER A 588 16.98 80.20 -45.35
N LYS A 589 16.04 81.06 -45.74
CA LYS A 589 16.30 82.17 -46.68
C LYS A 589 16.89 83.41 -46.01
N TYR A 590 16.80 83.55 -44.70
CA TYR A 590 17.30 84.71 -43.97
C TYR A 590 18.58 84.32 -43.23
N LYS A 591 19.71 84.93 -43.59
CA LYS A 591 20.97 84.66 -42.91
C LYS A 591 21.06 85.51 -41.64
N LEU A 592 21.33 84.86 -40.52
CA LEU A 592 21.61 85.50 -39.24
C LEU A 592 23.04 86.02 -39.27
N GLU A 593 23.19 87.34 -39.39
CA GLU A 593 24.49 88.03 -39.43
C GLU A 593 24.64 88.97 -38.21
N GLY A 594 25.89 89.21 -37.80
CA GLY A 594 26.20 90.13 -36.71
C GLY A 594 25.49 89.79 -35.41
N LYS A 595 24.68 90.71 -34.88
CA LYS A 595 23.94 90.49 -33.62
C LYS A 595 22.79 89.48 -33.76
N HIS A 596 22.30 89.22 -34.96
CA HIS A 596 21.25 88.22 -35.18
C HIS A 596 21.75 86.78 -35.04
N ASP A 597 23.05 86.51 -35.20
CA ASP A 597 23.65 85.18 -35.09
C ASP A 597 23.41 84.49 -33.74
N LYS A 598 23.32 85.26 -32.66
CA LYS A 598 23.14 84.74 -31.30
C LYS A 598 21.71 84.89 -30.75
N ILE A 599 20.74 85.19 -31.61
CA ILE A 599 19.36 85.41 -31.20
C ILE A 599 18.67 84.08 -30.90
N LYS A 600 17.75 84.05 -29.93
CA LYS A 600 16.96 82.84 -29.68
C LYS A 600 15.84 82.75 -30.70
N CYS A 601 15.48 81.53 -31.10
CA CYS A 601 14.40 81.30 -32.07
C CYS A 601 13.10 82.01 -31.68
N VAL A 602 12.73 81.98 -30.39
CA VAL A 602 11.51 82.60 -29.85
C VAL A 602 11.44 84.13 -30.00
N ASP A 603 12.58 84.80 -30.14
CA ASP A 603 12.62 86.26 -30.26
C ASP A 603 12.09 86.70 -31.64
N CYS A 604 12.28 85.86 -32.66
CA CYS A 604 11.72 86.03 -34.01
C CYS A 604 10.42 85.23 -34.20
N HIS A 605 10.43 83.95 -33.84
CA HIS A 605 9.32 83.02 -33.99
C HIS A 605 8.48 82.94 -32.71
N LYS A 606 7.52 83.85 -32.59
CA LYS A 606 6.67 83.95 -31.39
C LYS A 606 5.61 82.83 -31.35
N PRO A 607 5.55 82.02 -30.27
CA PRO A 607 4.53 81.01 -30.09
C PRO A 607 3.12 81.60 -30.10
N ARG A 608 2.13 80.82 -30.56
CA ARG A 608 0.71 81.16 -30.48
C ARG A 608 -0.03 80.04 -29.75
N PRO A 609 -0.63 80.30 -28.57
CA PRO A 609 -0.61 81.54 -27.77
C PRO A 609 0.79 81.88 -27.22
N ALA A 610 1.02 83.12 -26.77
CA ALA A 610 2.34 83.68 -26.43
C ALA A 610 3.13 82.90 -25.35
N ASN A 611 2.45 82.11 -24.52
CA ASN A 611 3.05 81.27 -23.47
C ASN A 611 3.18 79.79 -23.87
N ALA A 612 2.94 79.44 -25.12
CA ALA A 612 3.07 78.07 -25.62
C ALA A 612 4.51 77.71 -25.97
N ALA A 613 4.77 76.43 -26.21
CA ALA A 613 6.07 75.95 -26.68
C ALA A 613 6.39 76.50 -28.08
N LEU A 614 7.68 76.66 -28.38
CA LEU A 614 8.18 77.12 -29.69
C LEU A 614 7.58 76.35 -30.88
N GLY A 615 7.24 75.06 -30.69
CA GLY A 615 6.59 74.25 -31.72
C GLY A 615 5.28 74.83 -32.26
N THR A 616 4.56 75.68 -31.53
CA THR A 616 3.32 76.32 -32.02
C THR A 616 3.53 77.69 -32.68
N ALA A 617 4.78 78.14 -32.79
CA ALA A 617 5.12 79.36 -33.51
C ALA A 617 5.01 79.15 -35.02
N ILE A 618 4.81 80.24 -35.74
CA ILE A 618 4.91 80.23 -37.21
C ILE A 618 6.40 80.15 -37.55
N LEU A 619 6.84 79.02 -38.09
CA LEU A 619 8.26 78.79 -38.40
C LEU A 619 8.59 79.10 -39.88
N ARG A 620 7.58 79.23 -40.75
CA ARG A 620 7.75 79.56 -42.17
C ARG A 620 6.96 80.81 -42.56
N GLY A 621 7.53 81.60 -43.48
CA GLY A 621 6.83 82.72 -44.11
C GLY A 621 6.82 84.04 -43.33
N LEU A 622 7.72 84.21 -42.36
CA LEU A 622 7.96 85.54 -41.77
C LEU A 622 8.44 86.51 -42.86
N LYS A 623 7.96 87.75 -42.83
CA LYS A 623 8.48 88.83 -43.68
C LYS A 623 9.82 89.29 -43.12
N PHE A 624 10.84 89.43 -43.97
CA PHE A 624 12.20 89.81 -43.59
C PHE A 624 12.93 90.66 -44.65
N LYS A 625 12.20 91.14 -45.68
CA LYS A 625 12.82 91.86 -46.79
C LYS A 625 13.30 93.25 -46.36
N LEU A 626 12.61 93.86 -45.41
CA LEU A 626 12.95 95.17 -44.85
C LEU A 626 13.33 95.00 -43.38
N CYS A 627 14.27 95.82 -42.88
CA CYS A 627 14.58 95.87 -41.44
C CYS A 627 13.32 96.14 -40.61
N THR A 628 12.38 96.91 -41.17
CA THR A 628 11.11 97.28 -40.57
C THR A 628 10.07 96.17 -40.51
N ASP A 629 10.29 95.04 -41.20
CA ASP A 629 9.43 93.85 -41.06
C ASP A 629 9.53 93.24 -39.65
N CYS A 630 10.63 93.51 -38.93
CA CYS A 630 10.90 93.01 -37.58
C CYS A 630 11.21 94.11 -36.56
N HIS A 631 11.87 95.20 -36.96
CA HIS A 631 12.29 96.30 -36.08
C HIS A 631 11.43 97.54 -36.30
N LYS A 632 11.24 98.33 -35.25
CA LYS A 632 10.64 99.66 -35.41
C LYS A 632 11.72 100.65 -35.86
N ASP A 633 11.43 101.49 -36.87
CA ASP A 633 12.34 102.54 -37.32
C ASP A 633 12.48 103.64 -36.24
N PRO A 634 13.70 103.88 -35.70
CA PRO A 634 13.93 104.91 -34.70
C PRO A 634 14.03 106.34 -35.26
N HIS A 635 14.06 106.52 -36.59
CA HIS A 635 14.14 107.84 -37.23
C HIS A 635 12.76 108.37 -37.66
N GLY A 636 11.67 107.71 -37.27
CA GLY A 636 10.31 108.19 -37.56
C GLY A 636 10.01 108.36 -39.04
N SER A 637 10.66 107.58 -39.92
CA SER A 637 10.59 107.71 -41.39
C SER A 637 11.11 109.04 -41.96
N GLU A 638 11.87 109.81 -41.18
CA GLU A 638 12.50 111.06 -41.65
C GLU A 638 13.73 110.81 -42.55
N LEU A 639 14.32 109.62 -42.49
CA LEU A 639 15.43 109.17 -43.34
C LEU A 639 14.96 108.05 -44.27
N GLU A 640 15.62 107.91 -45.43
CA GLU A 640 15.32 106.82 -46.37
C GLU A 640 15.44 105.44 -45.68
N SER A 641 14.58 104.50 -46.05
CA SER A 641 14.42 103.20 -45.37
C SER A 641 15.58 102.21 -45.60
N ASN A 642 16.70 102.65 -46.19
CA ASN A 642 17.88 101.83 -46.39
C ASN A 642 18.84 101.92 -45.20
N CYS A 643 18.45 101.31 -44.09
CA CYS A 643 19.19 101.43 -42.82
C CYS A 643 20.68 101.03 -42.93
N LEU A 644 21.04 100.13 -43.86
CA LEU A 644 22.41 99.64 -44.04
C LEU A 644 23.36 100.64 -44.72
N GLN A 645 22.86 101.77 -45.22
CA GLN A 645 23.73 102.86 -45.68
C GLN A 645 24.53 103.45 -44.52
N CYS A 646 23.90 103.57 -43.35
CA CYS A 646 24.51 104.18 -42.17
C CYS A 646 24.83 103.15 -41.08
N HIS A 647 23.98 102.13 -40.90
CA HIS A 647 24.14 101.11 -39.88
C HIS A 647 24.71 99.81 -40.45
N ASN A 648 25.15 98.91 -39.57
CA ASN A 648 25.62 97.58 -39.96
C ASN A 648 25.12 96.52 -38.97
N TYR A 649 25.21 95.25 -39.35
CA TYR A 649 24.71 94.12 -38.56
C TYR A 649 25.45 93.91 -37.22
N ALA A 650 26.68 94.42 -37.08
CA ALA A 650 27.49 94.23 -35.87
C ALA A 650 27.16 95.27 -34.77
N SER A 651 26.87 96.52 -35.17
CA SER A 651 26.64 97.64 -34.26
C SER A 651 25.70 98.69 -34.88
N TRP A 652 24.67 99.07 -34.11
CA TRP A 652 23.62 99.99 -34.58
C TRP A 652 23.79 101.45 -34.10
N LYS A 653 24.69 101.72 -33.15
CA LYS A 653 24.86 103.03 -32.51
C LYS A 653 26.34 103.37 -32.32
N GLY A 654 26.64 104.66 -32.20
CA GLY A 654 27.97 105.15 -31.82
C GLY A 654 28.94 105.26 -32.99
N LYS A 655 30.23 104.99 -32.74
CA LYS A 655 31.34 105.19 -33.68
C LYS A 655 31.30 104.32 -34.95
N ASP A 656 30.45 103.29 -34.96
CA ASP A 656 30.36 102.33 -36.06
C ASP A 656 29.31 102.74 -37.12
N VAL A 657 28.63 103.87 -36.92
CA VAL A 657 27.72 104.47 -37.90
C VAL A 657 28.54 105.10 -39.03
N LYS A 658 28.28 104.70 -40.28
CA LYS A 658 29.04 105.09 -41.48
C LYS A 658 28.59 106.42 -42.10
N PHE A 659 28.20 107.38 -41.27
CA PHE A 659 27.73 108.70 -41.71
C PHE A 659 28.75 109.78 -41.35
N ASP A 660 29.14 110.59 -42.33
CA ASP A 660 30.07 111.71 -42.17
C ASP A 660 29.39 113.01 -42.65
N HIS A 661 29.26 114.01 -41.77
CA HIS A 661 28.62 115.28 -42.12
C HIS A 661 29.32 116.05 -43.25
N ASN A 662 30.65 115.95 -43.34
CA ASN A 662 31.44 116.66 -44.34
C ASN A 662 31.36 116.01 -45.72
N ARG A 663 31.06 114.71 -45.78
CA ARG A 663 30.90 113.93 -47.02
C ARG A 663 29.43 113.79 -47.44
N ASP A 664 28.57 113.44 -46.50
CA ASP A 664 27.20 112.95 -46.76
C ASP A 664 26.12 114.02 -46.50
N SER A 665 26.51 115.21 -46.01
CA SER A 665 25.57 116.29 -45.71
C SER A 665 26.01 117.62 -46.33
N LYS A 666 25.05 118.52 -46.56
CA LYS A 666 25.34 119.89 -47.05
C LYS A 666 25.96 120.80 -45.98
N TYR A 667 25.86 120.41 -44.71
CA TYR A 667 26.34 121.19 -43.57
C TYR A 667 27.65 120.59 -43.06
N LYS A 668 28.77 121.21 -43.45
CA LYS A 668 30.10 120.78 -43.02
C LYS A 668 30.34 121.19 -41.58
N LEU A 669 30.77 120.25 -40.76
CA LEU A 669 31.19 120.51 -39.39
C LEU A 669 32.67 120.92 -39.44
N GLU A 670 32.94 122.16 -39.04
CA GLU A 670 34.29 122.73 -38.98
C GLU A 670 34.67 123.15 -37.56
N GLY A 671 35.95 123.03 -37.24
CA GLY A 671 36.51 123.49 -35.97
C GLY A 671 35.92 122.71 -34.79
N LYS A 672 35.41 123.41 -33.78
CA LYS A 672 34.81 122.74 -32.61
C LYS A 672 33.53 121.95 -32.93
N HIS A 673 32.86 122.23 -34.05
CA HIS A 673 31.63 121.52 -34.43
C HIS A 673 31.89 120.05 -34.82
N GLU A 674 33.11 119.69 -35.23
CA GLU A 674 33.49 118.31 -35.60
C GLU A 674 33.31 117.30 -34.46
N LYS A 675 33.37 117.76 -33.21
CA LYS A 675 33.30 116.91 -32.00
C LYS A 675 31.95 116.96 -31.30
N VAL A 676 30.97 117.67 -31.86
CA VAL A 676 29.62 117.81 -31.28
C VAL A 676 28.82 116.53 -31.53
N LYS A 677 28.06 116.06 -30.52
CA LYS A 677 27.25 114.85 -30.69
C LYS A 677 26.03 115.17 -31.55
N CYS A 678 25.59 114.21 -32.37
CA CYS A 678 24.47 114.42 -33.28
C CYS A 678 23.23 115.01 -32.58
N GLY A 679 22.90 114.53 -31.38
CA GLY A 679 21.73 114.98 -30.60
C GLY A 679 21.81 116.41 -30.04
N ASP A 680 22.99 117.03 -30.02
CA ASP A 680 23.15 118.42 -29.58
C ASP A 680 22.63 119.39 -30.65
N CYS A 681 22.76 119.00 -31.93
CA CYS A 681 22.21 119.73 -33.09
C CYS A 681 20.83 119.18 -33.51
N HIS A 682 20.71 117.85 -33.64
CA HIS A 682 19.48 117.13 -33.99
C HIS A 682 18.66 116.84 -32.73
N LYS A 683 18.07 117.90 -32.18
CA LYS A 683 17.24 117.82 -30.97
C LYS A 683 15.99 116.98 -31.23
N LYS A 684 15.50 116.33 -30.18
CA LYS A 684 14.25 115.55 -30.23
C LYS A 684 13.09 116.47 -30.61
N ASN A 685 12.27 116.03 -31.55
CA ASN A 685 10.98 116.67 -31.82
C ASN A 685 10.10 116.52 -30.56
N PRO A 686 9.53 117.62 -30.02
CA PRO A 686 8.68 117.56 -28.82
C PRO A 686 7.46 116.63 -28.97
N ASN A 687 7.04 116.36 -30.21
CA ASN A 687 5.88 115.53 -30.54
C ASN A 687 6.26 114.11 -31.02
N ALA A 688 7.54 113.71 -30.92
CA ALA A 688 8.00 112.39 -31.34
C ALA A 688 8.15 111.42 -30.15
N ALA A 689 8.06 110.11 -30.42
CA ALA A 689 8.11 109.09 -29.37
C ALA A 689 9.49 109.06 -28.68
N PRO A 690 9.60 108.54 -27.44
CA PRO A 690 10.87 108.54 -26.70
C PRO A 690 12.00 107.84 -27.48
N GLY A 691 12.95 108.63 -28.00
CA GLY A 691 14.11 108.12 -28.75
C GLY A 691 14.19 108.56 -30.21
N GLU A 692 13.17 109.23 -30.73
CA GLU A 692 13.18 109.80 -32.08
C GLU A 692 13.85 111.18 -32.06
N ALA A 693 15.05 111.28 -32.64
CA ALA A 693 15.71 112.55 -32.93
C ALA A 693 15.17 113.09 -34.26
N SER A 694 14.90 114.40 -34.35
CA SER A 694 14.48 114.99 -35.62
C SER A 694 15.71 115.36 -36.45
N PHE A 695 15.76 114.81 -37.65
CA PHE A 695 16.81 115.06 -38.65
C PHE A 695 16.36 116.09 -39.70
N LYS A 696 15.12 116.60 -39.60
CA LYS A 696 14.62 117.67 -40.46
C LYS A 696 15.38 118.98 -40.19
N VAL A 697 16.16 119.40 -41.18
CA VAL A 697 17.09 120.54 -41.12
C VAL A 697 16.34 121.86 -40.92
N ALA A 698 16.38 122.43 -39.71
CA ALA A 698 16.26 123.88 -39.59
C ALA A 698 17.44 124.47 -40.38
N LYS A 699 17.18 125.39 -41.32
CA LYS A 699 18.23 126.06 -42.08
C LYS A 699 19.09 126.88 -41.10
N PHE A 700 20.09 126.26 -40.49
CA PHE A 700 21.11 126.93 -39.68
C PHE A 700 21.99 127.73 -40.65
N LYS A 701 21.53 128.92 -41.02
CA LYS A 701 22.22 129.80 -41.94
C LYS A 701 23.11 130.78 -41.21
N LEU A 702 22.80 131.08 -39.95
CA LEU A 702 23.50 132.08 -39.14
C LEU A 702 23.91 131.46 -37.79
N CYS A 703 25.01 131.92 -37.23
CA CYS A 703 25.49 131.45 -35.91
C CYS A 703 24.42 131.65 -34.81
N GLY A 704 23.62 132.71 -34.95
CA GLY A 704 22.50 133.05 -34.06
C GLY A 704 21.38 132.01 -33.99
N ASP A 705 21.27 131.12 -34.99
CA ASP A 705 20.24 130.08 -35.02
C ASP A 705 20.47 129.02 -33.92
N CYS A 706 21.72 128.88 -33.47
CA CYS A 706 22.15 127.91 -32.45
C CYS A 706 22.77 128.57 -31.22
N HIS A 707 23.50 129.66 -31.42
CA HIS A 707 24.27 130.33 -30.37
C HIS A 707 23.62 131.67 -30.00
N LYS A 708 23.59 131.96 -28.70
CA LYS A 708 23.19 133.28 -28.21
C LYS A 708 24.33 134.27 -28.50
N ASP A 709 24.03 135.35 -29.21
CA ASP A 709 25.01 136.42 -29.47
C ASP A 709 25.32 137.21 -28.18
N PRO A 710 26.57 137.18 -27.66
CA PRO A 710 26.94 137.93 -26.47
C PRO A 710 26.97 139.45 -26.71
N HIS A 711 27.07 139.92 -27.96
CA HIS A 711 27.09 141.34 -28.30
C HIS A 711 25.70 141.92 -28.50
N LYS A 712 24.63 141.13 -28.29
CA LYS A 712 23.23 141.57 -28.41
C LYS A 712 22.90 142.24 -29.75
N GLY A 713 23.50 141.76 -30.84
CA GLY A 713 23.22 142.20 -32.21
C GLY A 713 24.02 143.40 -32.69
N VAL A 714 24.90 143.99 -31.88
CA VAL A 714 25.61 145.24 -32.20
C VAL A 714 26.51 145.12 -33.45
N PHE A 715 27.05 143.92 -33.76
CA PHE A 715 27.99 143.71 -34.88
C PHE A 715 27.39 142.92 -36.05
N GLY A 716 26.07 142.73 -36.10
CA GLY A 716 25.41 141.89 -37.09
C GLY A 716 25.57 140.38 -36.85
N ALA A 717 24.97 139.57 -37.73
CA ALA A 717 24.83 138.12 -37.52
C ALA A 717 26.00 137.26 -38.04
N SER A 718 26.95 137.85 -38.76
CA SER A 718 28.12 137.15 -39.32
C SER A 718 29.30 137.23 -38.36
N CYS A 719 29.23 136.42 -37.30
CA CYS A 719 30.24 136.37 -36.26
C CYS A 719 31.64 135.98 -36.79
N GLU A 720 31.69 135.25 -37.89
CA GLU A 720 32.91 134.78 -38.56
C GLU A 720 33.79 135.90 -39.13
N TYR A 721 33.27 137.12 -39.33
CA TYR A 721 34.10 138.27 -39.71
C TYR A 721 35.07 138.67 -38.60
N CYS A 722 34.62 138.57 -37.35
CA CYS A 722 35.40 139.01 -36.19
C CYS A 722 36.07 137.85 -35.45
N HIS A 723 35.52 136.64 -35.53
CA HIS A 723 35.99 135.46 -34.80
C HIS A 723 36.50 134.35 -35.73
N HIS A 724 37.58 133.69 -35.32
CA HIS A 724 38.02 132.45 -35.99
C HIS A 724 37.08 131.29 -35.62
N LEU A 725 36.54 130.58 -36.61
CA LEU A 725 35.63 129.43 -36.40
C LEU A 725 36.28 128.27 -35.61
N ALA A 726 37.60 128.12 -35.69
CA ALA A 726 38.33 127.03 -35.03
C ALA A 726 38.42 127.20 -33.51
N ASP A 727 38.65 128.42 -33.01
CA ASP A 727 38.92 128.67 -31.58
C ASP A 727 38.11 129.82 -30.95
N TRP A 728 37.28 130.50 -31.75
CA TRP A 728 36.47 131.67 -31.40
C TRP A 728 37.25 132.89 -30.91
N LYS A 729 38.56 132.93 -31.12
CA LYS A 729 39.36 134.11 -30.78
C LYS A 729 39.13 135.25 -31.78
N LYS A 730 39.24 136.49 -31.28
CA LYS A 730 39.09 137.72 -32.07
C LYS A 730 40.23 137.84 -33.10
N LYS A 731 39.89 138.12 -34.36
CA LYS A 731 40.85 138.43 -35.44
C LYS A 731 41.50 139.80 -35.17
N LYS A 732 42.83 139.92 -35.23
CA LYS A 732 43.56 141.20 -35.00
C LYS A 732 43.58 142.05 -36.28
N GLY A 733 42.97 143.25 -36.25
CA GLY A 733 43.23 144.35 -37.20
C GLY A 733 42.21 144.61 -38.32
N LYS A 734 41.03 145.15 -37.97
CA LYS A 734 40.46 146.43 -38.45
C LYS A 734 39.24 146.77 -37.60
#